data_AF-A0A8T7H262-F1
#
_entry.id   AF-A0A8T7H262-F1
#
_cell.length_a   1.000
_cell.length_b   1.000
_cell.length_c   1.000
_cell.angle_alpha   90.00
_cell.angle_beta   90.00
_cell.angle_gamma   90.00
#
_symmetry.space_group_name_H-M   'P 1'
#
loop_
_entity.id
_entity.type
_entity.pdbx_description
1 polymer ?
#
loop_
_entity_poly.entity_id
_entity_poly.type
_entity_poly.pdbx_seq_one_letter_code
_entity_poly.pdbx_strand_id
1 'polypeptide(L)'
;MSQAKTVTVPTTVTKVITKTITSTIVTTKTTTATATVPPAVTTTTTTTHTTTTPITTTTTHTTTTTHTTTATLTAAPYGKYLHTTVIYLIQNDASARVFTLKRGVADMAVIPPDQLSAVNGTKMGNYEVKVVERGLSFDIVYIVLNTLKPPFNNLLVRRALAYAIPYKMIWETVYHNTVVGLVGVIPKGMLGWTDYNVIHYTFNLTKARELLKKAGINPSKYTIVIYYNQGNTARAKVATILSTYWGYLGFKVMVQALSWPQLLEKTEKPAFDVYIIGWAPDFVDPDDYAGPMMYGGTKFDFVKVYTNVAPSEVGKYLASARIIDTPKYYVIVGPVGTGAKVSLPKNKPIIVVQYKLAKKQIPPQNCTAFVTINPAFYRNVTIDALIIAGRDITNPVIREPIYQAVEILSNHEIPIIWLGQYKVVQVYWSWVHGMYVNPVLGIRFDLVYETKAPSTPAIGIGNYVNNPSTFVISTIGWPQSFDPAKDYETFGWQIFHQVGDTLVTYWKSDFTHVVPDLAVAWCHNKNGTIWFFVIRGGVKAYDPWHHKLYPINATDVLFTIWRIARLRLDPSWMITSFIDVNHSKVLTEQEFNQYLKTHPMIANYMGKTITVTSLKQLLQFFGYSGPTAGVVMLKLYKPYAAILNILADPFTMIIPAKYLFDNVPQLKGKYLQAMKAAEWGKNPAAWAAYIKPGESDPTHVFLNKYLIGTGPYYIAGYKRGSYIILKINPYYWNSTLWLKLYGYKP
;
A
#
# COMPACT_ATOMS: atom_id res chain seq x y z
N MET A 1 -64.42 -29.78 14.67
CA MET A 1 -65.64 -29.12 14.16
C MET A 1 -65.23 -28.12 13.10
N SER A 2 -65.89 -28.17 11.92
CA SER A 2 -66.14 -27.11 10.90
C SER A 2 -65.01 -26.13 10.50
N GLN A 3 -64.61 -25.99 9.22
CA GLN A 3 -65.37 -25.44 8.07
C GLN A 3 -65.91 -24.00 8.32
N ALA A 4 -65.89 -23.01 7.38
CA ALA A 4 -65.62 -23.03 5.93
C ALA A 4 -65.32 -21.62 5.32
N LYS A 5 -64.95 -21.60 4.02
CA LYS A 5 -65.30 -20.63 2.94
C LYS A 5 -64.77 -19.16 2.92
N THR A 6 -63.80 -18.94 2.03
CA THR A 6 -63.80 -18.05 0.81
C THR A 6 -64.56 -16.71 0.75
N VAL A 7 -63.91 -15.65 0.20
CA VAL A 7 -64.36 -14.72 -0.90
C VAL A 7 -63.18 -13.80 -1.35
N THR A 8 -63.19 -13.32 -2.61
CA THR A 8 -62.17 -12.43 -3.26
C THR A 8 -62.42 -10.92 -2.97
N VAL A 9 -61.73 -9.86 -3.46
CA VAL A 9 -60.84 -9.52 -4.62
C VAL A 9 -59.78 -8.45 -4.18
N PRO A 10 -58.76 -8.03 -4.99
CA PRO A 10 -57.59 -7.29 -4.50
C PRO A 10 -57.63 -5.75 -4.67
N THR A 11 -56.83 -5.02 -3.87
CA THR A 11 -56.36 -3.65 -4.16
C THR A 11 -55.01 -3.32 -3.50
N THR A 12 -54.26 -2.40 -4.14
CA THR A 12 -52.93 -1.92 -3.75
C THR A 12 -52.98 -0.92 -2.59
N VAL A 13 -51.99 -0.90 -1.70
CA VAL A 13 -51.83 0.15 -0.67
C VAL A 13 -50.39 0.66 -0.58
N THR A 14 -50.23 1.97 -0.83
CA THR A 14 -49.01 2.75 -0.55
C THR A 14 -48.96 3.10 0.94
N LYS A 15 -47.78 2.99 1.59
CA LYS A 15 -47.64 3.32 3.03
C LYS A 15 -46.61 4.43 3.26
N VAL A 16 -47.09 5.57 3.76
CA VAL A 16 -46.28 6.68 4.29
C VAL A 16 -45.93 6.40 5.75
N ILE A 17 -44.72 6.74 6.19
CA ILE A 17 -44.33 6.76 7.61
C ILE A 17 -43.62 8.08 7.93
N THR A 18 -44.25 8.89 8.76
CA THR A 18 -43.70 10.12 9.36
C THR A 18 -42.82 9.76 10.56
N LYS A 19 -41.74 10.52 10.83
CA LYS A 19 -41.00 10.41 12.09
C LYS A 19 -40.65 11.78 12.68
N THR A 20 -41.09 11.98 13.92
CA THR A 20 -40.84 13.17 14.75
C THR A 20 -39.37 13.26 15.17
N ILE A 21 -38.83 14.48 15.24
CA ILE A 21 -37.52 14.78 15.83
C ILE A 21 -37.72 15.72 17.01
N THR A 22 -37.12 15.39 18.15
CA THR A 22 -37.00 16.29 19.32
C THR A 22 -35.58 16.82 19.35
N SER A 23 -35.41 18.15 19.35
CA SER A 23 -34.10 18.78 19.45
C SER A 23 -34.12 19.95 20.42
N THR A 24 -33.35 19.85 21.50
CA THR A 24 -33.09 20.97 22.41
C THR A 24 -31.98 21.84 21.83
N ILE A 25 -32.29 23.10 21.49
CA ILE A 25 -31.31 24.09 21.04
C ILE A 25 -31.33 25.26 22.02
N VAL A 26 -30.14 25.64 22.52
CA VAL A 26 -29.94 26.82 23.36
C VAL A 26 -29.86 28.06 22.47
N THR A 27 -30.65 29.08 22.79
CA THR A 27 -30.83 30.30 22.01
C THR A 27 -29.74 31.34 22.30
N THR A 28 -29.22 32.01 21.27
CA THR A 28 -28.74 33.40 21.35
C THR A 28 -29.20 34.19 20.11
N LYS A 29 -29.59 35.46 20.31
CA LYS A 29 -30.09 36.41 19.29
C LYS A 29 -28.91 36.99 18.49
N THR A 30 -29.04 37.44 17.22
CA THR A 30 -29.60 38.77 16.86
C THR A 30 -29.93 39.00 15.36
N THR A 31 -30.99 39.81 15.14
CA THR A 31 -31.27 40.80 14.06
C THR A 31 -31.13 40.50 12.54
N THR A 32 -32.30 40.40 11.91
CA THR A 32 -32.83 41.14 10.72
C THR A 32 -31.92 41.67 9.59
N ALA A 33 -32.24 41.26 8.35
CA ALA A 33 -32.28 42.12 7.14
C ALA A 33 -33.19 41.51 6.04
N THR A 34 -33.87 42.35 5.25
CA THR A 34 -34.85 42.01 4.19
C THR A 34 -34.28 42.21 2.77
N ALA A 35 -34.66 41.38 1.78
CA ALA A 35 -34.73 41.78 0.34
C ALA A 35 -35.37 40.70 -0.59
N THR A 36 -36.55 41.05 -1.14
CA THR A 36 -37.06 40.93 -2.53
C THR A 36 -36.73 39.76 -3.50
N VAL A 37 -37.76 39.37 -4.26
CA VAL A 37 -37.77 38.44 -5.42
C VAL A 37 -37.95 39.23 -6.74
N PRO A 38 -37.35 38.79 -7.88
CA PRO A 38 -37.82 39.11 -9.23
C PRO A 38 -38.21 37.85 -10.06
N PRO A 39 -38.94 38.00 -11.20
CA PRO A 39 -39.86 36.96 -11.69
C PRO A 39 -39.50 36.26 -13.03
N ALA A 40 -40.28 35.19 -13.30
CA ALA A 40 -40.71 34.59 -14.58
C ALA A 40 -39.85 34.72 -15.86
N VAL A 41 -39.62 33.58 -16.54
CA VAL A 41 -39.13 33.50 -17.92
C VAL A 41 -40.22 32.93 -18.83
N THR A 42 -40.50 33.64 -19.92
CA THR A 42 -41.50 33.31 -20.95
C THR A 42 -41.00 32.22 -21.90
N THR A 43 -41.84 31.26 -22.27
CA THR A 43 -41.55 30.32 -23.36
C THR A 43 -41.92 30.91 -24.72
N THR A 44 -41.05 30.76 -25.72
CA THR A 44 -41.34 31.09 -27.12
C THR A 44 -41.30 29.83 -27.95
N THR A 45 -42.41 29.49 -28.61
CA THR A 45 -42.50 28.35 -29.54
C THR A 45 -42.47 28.89 -30.96
N THR A 46 -41.57 28.38 -31.80
CA THR A 46 -41.52 28.76 -33.23
C THR A 46 -42.10 27.61 -34.05
N THR A 47 -43.26 27.84 -34.67
CA THR A 47 -43.89 26.92 -35.62
C THR A 47 -43.47 27.27 -37.05
N THR A 48 -43.14 26.27 -37.86
CA THR A 48 -43.05 26.41 -39.33
C THR A 48 -44.01 25.42 -39.98
N HIS A 49 -44.85 25.92 -40.88
CA HIS A 49 -45.80 25.12 -41.64
C HIS A 49 -45.15 24.58 -42.92
N THR A 50 -45.48 23.34 -43.28
CA THR A 50 -45.55 22.90 -44.68
C THR A 50 -46.82 22.07 -44.89
N THR A 51 -47.42 22.21 -46.06
CA THR A 51 -48.78 21.75 -46.38
C THR A 51 -48.72 20.58 -47.37
N THR A 52 -49.51 19.52 -47.17
CA THR A 52 -50.19 18.77 -48.25
C THR A 52 -51.24 17.78 -47.70
N THR A 53 -52.14 17.34 -48.57
CA THR A 53 -53.49 16.80 -48.31
C THR A 53 -53.54 15.26 -48.10
N PRO A 54 -54.70 14.65 -47.75
CA PRO A 54 -54.74 13.41 -46.95
C PRO A 54 -54.98 12.14 -47.77
N ILE A 55 -54.47 11.00 -47.28
CA ILE A 55 -54.94 9.65 -47.66
C ILE A 55 -55.02 8.76 -46.42
N THR A 56 -56.15 8.06 -46.28
CA THR A 56 -56.44 7.11 -45.22
C THR A 56 -55.86 5.73 -45.56
N THR A 57 -55.03 5.14 -44.69
CA THR A 57 -54.94 3.67 -44.49
C THR A 57 -54.03 3.33 -43.31
N THR A 58 -54.53 2.50 -42.38
CA THR A 58 -53.75 2.02 -41.24
C THR A 58 -52.98 0.76 -41.62
N THR A 59 -51.66 0.87 -41.77
CA THR A 59 -50.78 -0.30 -41.97
C THR A 59 -49.56 -0.21 -41.05
N THR A 60 -49.40 -1.19 -40.16
CA THR A 60 -48.34 -1.21 -39.16
C THR A 60 -47.01 -1.65 -39.77
N HIS A 61 -46.10 -0.70 -40.02
CA HIS A 61 -44.70 -1.00 -40.35
C HIS A 61 -43.82 -0.79 -39.12
N THR A 62 -43.13 -1.84 -38.68
CA THR A 62 -42.18 -1.79 -37.57
C THR A 62 -40.80 -1.34 -38.05
N THR A 63 -40.57 -0.03 -38.12
CA THR A 63 -39.25 0.52 -38.49
C THR A 63 -38.31 0.53 -37.27
N THR A 64 -37.27 -0.30 -37.29
CA THR A 64 -36.26 -0.32 -36.22
C THR A 64 -35.24 0.80 -36.39
N THR A 65 -35.51 1.97 -35.80
CA THR A 65 -34.54 3.08 -35.78
C THR A 65 -33.43 2.81 -34.77
N THR A 66 -32.20 2.60 -35.25
CA THR A 66 -31.02 2.42 -34.38
C THR A 66 -30.55 3.77 -33.85
N HIS A 67 -31.01 4.16 -32.66
CA HIS A 67 -30.51 5.36 -31.98
C HIS A 67 -29.11 5.12 -31.41
N THR A 68 -28.09 5.64 -32.10
CA THR A 68 -26.73 5.72 -31.55
C THR A 68 -26.66 6.92 -30.61
N THR A 69 -27.00 6.72 -29.33
CA THR A 69 -26.98 7.78 -28.33
C THR A 69 -25.55 8.20 -28.01
N THR A 70 -25.06 9.25 -28.66
CA THR A 70 -23.85 9.94 -28.21
C THR A 70 -24.20 10.67 -26.92
N ALA A 71 -23.78 10.13 -25.77
CA ALA A 71 -24.04 10.72 -24.47
C ALA A 71 -23.23 12.02 -24.30
N THR A 72 -23.84 13.17 -24.61
CA THR A 72 -23.32 14.48 -24.23
C THR A 72 -23.35 14.59 -22.71
N LEU A 73 -22.17 14.76 -22.10
CA LEU A 73 -22.02 14.99 -20.66
C LEU A 73 -22.75 16.28 -20.27
N THR A 74 -23.94 16.16 -19.66
CA THR A 74 -24.60 17.29 -19.03
C THR A 74 -23.80 17.76 -17.82
N ALA A 75 -23.62 19.08 -17.69
CA ALA A 75 -22.74 19.65 -16.69
C ALA A 75 -23.13 19.24 -15.25
N ALA A 76 -22.13 18.92 -14.43
CA ALA A 76 -22.33 18.47 -13.07
C ALA A 76 -23.06 19.55 -12.23
N PRO A 77 -24.17 19.23 -11.54
CA PRO A 77 -25.03 20.22 -10.87
C PRO A 77 -24.38 20.95 -9.68
N TYR A 78 -23.14 20.60 -9.31
CA TYR A 78 -22.42 21.15 -8.14
C TYR A 78 -21.06 21.76 -8.49
N GLY A 79 -20.74 21.98 -9.77
CA GLY A 79 -19.45 22.57 -10.19
C GLY A 79 -18.21 21.72 -9.91
N LYS A 80 -18.39 20.45 -9.51
CA LYS A 80 -17.35 19.43 -9.35
C LYS A 80 -17.36 18.50 -10.55
N TYR A 81 -16.23 18.38 -11.22
CA TYR A 81 -16.11 17.49 -12.39
C TYR A 81 -15.40 16.20 -12.00
N LEU A 82 -15.93 15.06 -12.45
CA LEU A 82 -15.29 13.76 -12.33
C LEU A 82 -14.43 13.56 -13.58
N HIS A 83 -13.17 13.21 -13.38
CA HIS A 83 -12.24 12.97 -14.48
C HIS A 83 -12.67 11.71 -15.24
N THR A 84 -13.13 11.87 -16.48
CA THR A 84 -13.47 10.73 -17.36
C THR A 84 -12.21 10.16 -18.02
N THR A 85 -11.15 10.96 -18.10
CA THR A 85 -9.79 10.58 -18.50
C THR A 85 -8.79 11.02 -17.43
N VAL A 86 -7.76 10.22 -17.19
CA VAL A 86 -6.56 10.63 -16.44
C VAL A 86 -5.33 10.32 -17.28
N ILE A 87 -4.38 11.24 -17.36
CA ILE A 87 -3.15 11.09 -18.14
C ILE A 87 -1.93 11.24 -17.24
N TYR A 88 -1.16 10.16 -17.12
CA TYR A 88 0.21 10.23 -16.64
C TYR A 88 1.11 10.66 -17.80
N LEU A 89 1.71 11.84 -17.70
CA LEU A 89 2.71 12.37 -18.61
C LEU A 89 4.09 12.09 -18.02
N ILE A 90 4.86 11.19 -18.64
CA ILE A 90 6.16 10.74 -18.13
C ILE A 90 7.26 11.68 -18.62
N GLN A 91 7.94 12.33 -17.68
CA GLN A 91 8.91 13.40 -17.92
C GLN A 91 10.09 13.23 -16.97
N ASN A 92 11.07 12.41 -17.34
CA ASN A 92 12.22 12.11 -16.47
C ASN A 92 13.04 13.37 -16.10
N ASP A 93 13.11 14.36 -17.00
CA ASP A 93 13.71 15.66 -16.72
C ASP A 93 12.86 16.51 -15.76
N ALA A 94 13.49 17.10 -14.75
CA ALA A 94 12.81 17.90 -13.74
C ALA A 94 12.35 19.26 -14.27
N SER A 95 13.10 19.89 -15.16
CA SER A 95 12.74 21.17 -15.76
C SER A 95 11.53 21.05 -16.69
N ALA A 96 11.39 19.93 -17.42
CA ALA A 96 10.19 19.60 -18.19
C ALA A 96 8.95 19.46 -17.29
N ARG A 97 9.05 18.80 -16.13
CA ARG A 97 7.93 18.72 -15.15
C ARG A 97 7.55 20.09 -14.60
N VAL A 98 8.53 20.89 -14.18
CA VAL A 98 8.32 22.29 -13.76
C VAL A 98 7.64 23.10 -14.87
N PHE A 99 8.08 22.98 -16.12
CA PHE A 99 7.52 23.71 -17.26
C PHE A 99 6.07 23.31 -17.55
N THR A 100 5.77 22.01 -17.64
CA THR A 100 4.40 21.52 -17.90
C THR A 100 3.43 21.95 -16.80
N LEU A 101 3.82 21.86 -15.52
CA LEU A 101 3.01 22.38 -14.41
C LEU A 101 2.77 23.89 -14.53
N LYS A 102 3.83 24.70 -14.70
CA LYS A 102 3.71 26.17 -14.80
C LYS A 102 2.87 26.65 -15.99
N ARG A 103 2.83 25.87 -17.07
CA ARG A 103 2.00 26.15 -18.26
C ARG A 103 0.55 25.70 -18.11
N GLY A 104 0.16 25.07 -16.99
CA GLY A 104 -1.16 24.45 -16.81
C GLY A 104 -1.39 23.22 -17.67
N VAL A 105 -0.35 22.68 -18.32
CA VAL A 105 -0.43 21.43 -19.09
C VAL A 105 -0.63 20.22 -18.16
N ALA A 106 -0.17 20.34 -16.91
CA ALA A 106 -0.43 19.39 -15.85
C ALA A 106 -1.04 20.07 -14.62
N ASP A 107 -1.97 19.38 -13.97
CA ASP A 107 -2.68 19.79 -12.76
C ASP A 107 -1.87 19.49 -11.50
N MET A 108 -1.11 18.39 -11.55
CA MET A 108 -0.19 17.93 -10.51
C MET A 108 1.16 17.54 -11.13
N ALA A 109 2.25 17.72 -10.38
CA ALA A 109 3.56 17.24 -10.81
C ALA A 109 4.44 16.74 -9.66
N VAL A 110 5.32 15.77 -9.97
CA VAL A 110 6.37 15.30 -9.05
C VAL A 110 7.57 16.25 -9.12
N ILE A 111 7.66 17.20 -8.20
CA ILE A 111 8.70 18.24 -8.19
C ILE A 111 9.80 17.88 -7.16
N PRO A 112 11.10 17.90 -7.53
CA PRO A 112 12.18 17.61 -6.58
C PRO A 112 12.33 18.73 -5.54
N PRO A 113 12.89 18.45 -4.34
CA PRO A 113 12.94 19.41 -3.23
C PRO A 113 13.57 20.77 -3.56
N ASP A 114 14.60 20.78 -4.41
CA ASP A 114 15.31 21.99 -4.84
C ASP A 114 14.55 22.86 -5.86
N GLN A 115 13.42 22.37 -6.38
CA GLN A 115 12.54 23.10 -7.31
C GLN A 115 11.19 23.50 -6.70
N LEU A 116 10.90 23.13 -5.44
CA LEU A 116 9.61 23.43 -4.79
C LEU A 116 9.33 24.94 -4.69
N SER A 117 10.33 25.72 -4.29
CA SER A 117 10.23 27.19 -4.23
C SER A 117 10.03 27.82 -5.61
N ALA A 118 10.58 27.20 -6.65
CA ALA A 118 10.48 27.72 -8.01
C ALA A 118 9.07 27.58 -8.61
N VAL A 119 8.24 26.65 -8.11
CA VAL A 119 6.86 26.43 -8.59
C VAL A 119 5.78 27.01 -7.68
N ASN A 120 6.02 27.09 -6.36
CA ASN A 120 5.01 27.54 -5.40
C ASN A 120 4.52 28.97 -5.71
N GLY A 121 3.20 29.19 -5.69
CA GLY A 121 2.61 30.49 -5.99
C GLY A 121 2.60 30.90 -7.47
N THR A 122 3.03 30.04 -8.40
CA THR A 122 2.88 30.31 -9.85
C THR A 122 1.41 30.57 -10.16
N LYS A 123 1.09 31.72 -10.77
CA LYS A 123 -0.30 32.18 -11.02
C LYS A 123 -0.81 31.79 -12.40
N MET A 124 -2.12 31.53 -12.48
CA MET A 124 -2.89 31.50 -13.73
C MET A 124 -4.32 31.96 -13.44
N GLY A 125 -4.66 33.19 -13.86
CA GLY A 125 -5.88 33.86 -13.42
C GLY A 125 -5.95 33.93 -11.90
N ASN A 126 -7.10 33.55 -11.33
CA ASN A 126 -7.33 33.54 -9.86
C ASN A 126 -6.74 32.31 -9.14
N TYR A 127 -6.05 31.41 -9.86
CA TYR A 127 -5.52 30.16 -9.32
C TYR A 127 -4.01 30.20 -9.19
N GLU A 128 -3.47 29.32 -8.34
CA GLU A 128 -2.03 29.19 -8.15
C GLU A 128 -1.58 27.75 -7.89
N VAL A 129 -0.33 27.44 -8.25
CA VAL A 129 0.33 26.21 -7.81
C VAL A 129 0.57 26.26 -6.30
N LYS A 130 0.13 25.22 -5.60
CA LYS A 130 0.34 24.99 -4.18
C LYS A 130 1.39 23.91 -3.96
N VAL A 131 2.40 24.19 -3.15
CA VAL A 131 3.22 23.16 -2.49
C VAL A 131 2.62 22.90 -1.12
N VAL A 132 2.11 21.69 -0.89
CA VAL A 132 1.37 21.32 0.33
C VAL A 132 2.10 20.22 1.08
N GLU A 133 2.62 20.54 2.27
CA GLU A 133 3.10 19.54 3.23
C GLU A 133 1.92 18.89 3.97
N ARG A 134 1.94 17.57 4.12
CA ARG A 134 0.87 16.78 4.76
C ARG A 134 1.41 15.77 5.77
N GLY A 135 2.21 16.26 6.72
CA GLY A 135 2.81 15.43 7.75
C GLY A 135 3.98 14.57 7.24
N LEU A 136 4.24 13.46 7.94
CA LEU A 136 5.31 12.54 7.60
C LEU A 136 4.81 11.40 6.71
N SER A 137 5.61 11.03 5.72
CA SER A 137 5.49 9.75 5.03
C SER A 137 6.10 8.65 5.91
N PHE A 138 5.82 7.38 5.62
CA PHE A 138 6.67 6.31 6.13
C PHE A 138 7.89 6.04 5.21
N ASP A 139 8.01 6.76 4.10
CA ASP A 139 9.23 6.74 3.30
C ASP A 139 10.44 7.19 4.13
N ILE A 140 11.54 6.43 4.06
CA ILE A 140 12.80 6.75 4.74
C ILE A 140 13.99 6.74 3.78
N VAL A 141 15.05 7.43 4.17
CA VAL A 141 16.36 7.44 3.48
C VAL A 141 17.46 7.12 4.48
N TYR A 142 18.43 6.30 4.06
CA TYR A 142 19.46 5.76 4.94
C TYR A 142 20.72 5.33 4.19
N ILE A 143 21.77 5.09 4.97
CA ILE A 143 23.10 4.66 4.51
C ILE A 143 23.37 3.26 5.05
N VAL A 144 23.52 2.28 4.18
CA VAL A 144 23.80 0.89 4.54
C VAL A 144 25.30 0.67 4.62
N LEU A 145 25.77 -0.02 5.66
CA LEU A 145 27.18 -0.40 5.86
C LEU A 145 27.31 -1.92 5.72
N ASN A 146 28.26 -2.42 4.93
CA ASN A 146 28.50 -3.87 4.82
C ASN A 146 29.17 -4.40 6.11
N THR A 147 28.37 -4.87 7.06
CA THR A 147 28.89 -5.28 8.39
C THR A 147 29.74 -6.56 8.38
N LEU A 148 29.83 -7.27 7.25
CA LEU A 148 30.78 -8.36 7.07
C LEU A 148 32.19 -7.88 6.69
N LYS A 149 32.33 -6.63 6.20
CA LYS A 149 33.60 -6.10 5.68
C LYS A 149 34.28 -5.15 6.68
N PRO A 150 35.60 -5.31 6.94
CA PRO A 150 36.37 -4.30 7.66
C PRO A 150 36.39 -2.96 6.91
N PRO A 151 36.24 -1.81 7.59
CA PRO A 151 36.22 -1.65 9.04
C PRO A 151 34.79 -1.64 9.65
N PHE A 152 33.74 -1.81 8.83
CA PHE A 152 32.33 -1.70 9.24
C PHE A 152 31.86 -2.84 10.15
N ASN A 153 32.56 -3.97 10.17
CA ASN A 153 32.34 -5.04 11.16
C ASN A 153 32.54 -4.57 12.62
N ASN A 154 33.30 -3.49 12.85
CA ASN A 154 33.50 -2.90 14.18
C ASN A 154 32.44 -1.84 14.51
N LEU A 155 31.66 -2.06 15.58
CA LEU A 155 30.61 -1.15 16.05
C LEU A 155 31.14 0.27 16.35
N LEU A 156 32.33 0.41 16.91
CA LEU A 156 32.90 1.72 17.24
C LEU A 156 33.19 2.54 15.97
N VAL A 157 33.56 1.87 14.86
CA VAL A 157 33.74 2.53 13.56
C VAL A 157 32.39 2.98 13.00
N ARG A 158 31.36 2.12 13.02
CA ARG A 158 30.01 2.51 12.56
C ARG A 158 29.47 3.74 13.31
N ARG A 159 29.63 3.75 14.64
CA ARG A 159 29.29 4.90 15.49
C ARG A 159 30.13 6.13 15.16
N ALA A 160 31.43 5.99 14.91
CA ALA A 160 32.29 7.11 14.51
C ALA A 160 31.86 7.74 13.18
N LEU A 161 31.55 6.90 12.18
CA LEU A 161 31.06 7.36 10.87
C LEU A 161 29.73 8.12 11.00
N ALA A 162 28.83 7.68 11.86
CA ALA A 162 27.57 8.38 12.15
C ALA A 162 27.76 9.74 12.85
N TYR A 163 28.63 9.81 13.87
CA TYR A 163 29.00 11.11 14.48
C TYR A 163 29.70 12.07 13.50
N ALA A 164 30.26 11.59 12.39
CA ALA A 164 30.88 12.44 11.38
C ALA A 164 29.90 12.99 10.32
N ILE A 165 28.59 12.68 10.39
CA ILE A 165 27.62 13.17 9.41
C ILE A 165 27.05 14.54 9.84
N PRO A 166 27.08 15.58 8.98
CA PRO A 166 26.46 16.87 9.25
C PRO A 166 24.95 16.84 8.94
N TYR A 167 24.17 16.05 9.70
CA TYR A 167 22.75 15.78 9.45
C TYR A 167 21.90 17.04 9.16
N LYS A 168 22.03 18.09 9.99
CA LYS A 168 21.30 19.35 9.83
C LYS A 168 21.58 20.01 8.46
N MET A 169 22.85 20.08 8.06
CA MET A 169 23.25 20.60 6.74
C MET A 169 22.62 19.77 5.60
N ILE A 170 22.57 18.45 5.73
CA ILE A 170 21.95 17.57 4.73
C ILE A 170 20.44 17.83 4.62
N TRP A 171 19.73 17.92 5.74
CA TRP A 171 18.28 18.19 5.74
C TRP A 171 17.96 19.57 5.14
N GLU A 172 18.72 20.61 5.51
CA GLU A 172 18.49 21.98 5.05
C GLU A 172 18.90 22.21 3.58
N THR A 173 20.07 21.71 3.16
CA THR A 173 20.68 22.07 1.85
C THR A 173 20.50 21.02 0.75
N VAL A 174 20.24 19.76 1.10
CA VAL A 174 20.03 18.68 0.11
C VAL A 174 18.56 18.33 -0.01
N TYR A 175 17.85 18.27 1.12
CA TYR A 175 16.43 17.92 1.16
C TYR A 175 15.50 19.13 1.37
N HIS A 176 16.01 20.36 1.48
CA HIS A 176 15.19 21.58 1.62
C HIS A 176 14.11 21.46 2.72
N ASN A 177 14.46 20.80 3.84
CA ASN A 177 13.59 20.49 4.97
C ASN A 177 12.36 19.59 4.66
N THR A 178 12.36 18.86 3.53
CA THR A 178 11.36 17.81 3.23
C THR A 178 11.70 16.45 3.85
N VAL A 179 12.75 16.38 4.69
CA VAL A 179 13.15 15.20 5.46
C VAL A 179 13.36 15.62 6.91
N VAL A 180 12.91 14.79 7.86
CA VAL A 180 13.16 14.94 9.29
C VAL A 180 14.06 13.82 9.81
N GLY A 181 14.81 14.07 10.89
CA GLY A 181 15.69 13.07 11.47
C GLY A 181 14.95 11.83 11.98
N LEU A 182 15.53 10.65 11.70
CA LEU A 182 15.06 9.34 12.14
C LEU A 182 16.13 8.72 13.06
N VAL A 183 15.71 8.01 14.11
CA VAL A 183 16.63 7.49 15.14
C VAL A 183 16.94 6.01 15.01
N GLY A 184 15.99 5.20 14.52
CA GLY A 184 16.15 3.78 14.27
C GLY A 184 15.46 3.33 12.98
N VAL A 185 15.12 2.05 12.93
CA VAL A 185 14.54 1.37 11.77
C VAL A 185 13.06 1.70 11.54
N ILE A 186 12.28 1.96 12.59
CA ILE A 186 10.82 2.16 12.51
C ILE A 186 10.50 3.65 12.25
N PRO A 187 9.68 3.99 11.24
CA PRO A 187 9.27 5.38 11.00
C PRO A 187 8.46 5.98 12.16
N LYS A 188 8.63 7.28 12.39
CA LYS A 188 7.85 8.03 13.38
C LYS A 188 6.37 8.01 13.01
N GLY A 189 5.53 7.66 13.98
CA GLY A 189 4.08 7.51 13.83
C GLY A 189 3.61 6.06 13.65
N MET A 190 4.52 5.10 13.48
CA MET A 190 4.20 3.68 13.40
C MET A 190 4.27 2.99 14.77
N LEU A 191 3.50 1.91 14.94
CA LEU A 191 3.58 1.03 16.12
C LEU A 191 5.03 0.60 16.36
N GLY A 192 5.53 0.72 17.59
CA GLY A 192 6.89 0.32 17.92
C GLY A 192 7.96 1.42 17.79
N TRP A 193 7.66 2.55 17.14
CA TRP A 193 8.57 3.69 17.14
C TRP A 193 8.80 4.24 18.56
N THR A 194 10.04 4.62 18.88
CA THR A 194 10.37 5.34 20.11
C THR A 194 11.68 6.12 20.01
N ASP A 195 11.74 7.25 20.69
CA ASP A 195 12.94 8.04 21.00
C ASP A 195 13.47 7.77 22.43
N TYR A 196 12.90 6.82 23.16
CA TYR A 196 13.36 6.44 24.49
C TYR A 196 14.59 5.54 24.40
N ASN A 197 15.60 5.82 25.23
CA ASN A 197 16.82 5.01 25.35
C ASN A 197 17.62 4.85 24.02
N VAL A 198 17.45 5.78 23.08
CA VAL A 198 18.22 5.85 21.82
C VAL A 198 19.39 6.83 21.92
N ILE A 199 20.39 6.63 21.07
CA ILE A 199 21.50 7.56 20.85
C ILE A 199 21.10 8.54 19.75
N HIS A 200 20.95 9.82 20.09
CA HIS A 200 20.83 10.89 19.10
C HIS A 200 22.21 11.24 18.55
N TYR A 201 22.57 10.64 17.41
CA TYR A 201 23.82 10.97 16.72
C TYR A 201 23.76 12.41 16.16
N THR A 202 24.73 13.22 16.57
CA THR A 202 24.89 14.61 16.14
C THR A 202 26.27 14.80 15.53
N PHE A 203 26.48 15.87 14.77
CA PHE A 203 27.76 16.11 14.12
C PHE A 203 28.86 16.45 15.14
N ASN A 204 29.83 15.55 15.30
CA ASN A 204 30.95 15.69 16.24
C ASN A 204 32.20 14.88 15.78
N LEU A 205 33.08 15.52 15.01
CA LEU A 205 34.33 14.90 14.53
C LEU A 205 35.31 14.53 15.65
N THR A 206 35.30 15.23 16.78
CA THR A 206 36.13 14.88 17.95
C THR A 206 35.69 13.53 18.51
N LYS A 207 34.37 13.34 18.69
CA LYS A 207 33.80 12.08 19.15
C LYS A 207 34.03 10.93 18.17
N ALA A 208 33.94 11.21 16.87
CA ALA A 208 34.29 10.24 15.84
C ALA A 208 35.75 9.80 15.95
N ARG A 209 36.71 10.74 16.09
CA ARG A 209 38.14 10.42 16.28
C ARG A 209 38.43 9.64 17.57
N GLU A 210 37.77 9.97 18.69
CA GLU A 210 37.86 9.15 19.92
C GLU A 210 37.45 7.70 19.70
N LEU A 211 36.31 7.50 19.01
CA LEU A 211 35.76 6.17 18.75
C LEU A 211 36.66 5.36 17.81
N LEU A 212 37.25 5.98 16.78
CA LEU A 212 38.24 5.33 15.91
C LEU A 212 39.52 4.96 16.65
N LYS A 213 40.02 5.81 17.55
CA LYS A 213 41.16 5.50 18.43
C LYS A 213 40.84 4.30 19.33
N LYS A 214 39.65 4.27 19.94
CA LYS A 214 39.15 3.13 20.74
C LYS A 214 38.92 1.86 19.92
N ALA A 215 38.59 1.99 18.63
CA ALA A 215 38.48 0.88 17.70
C ALA A 215 39.83 0.25 17.32
N GLY A 216 40.96 0.92 17.64
CA GLY A 216 42.30 0.43 17.34
C GLY A 216 42.67 0.44 15.85
N ILE A 217 41.93 1.18 15.01
CA ILE A 217 42.17 1.20 13.56
C ILE A 217 42.94 2.44 13.12
N ASN A 218 43.69 2.30 12.02
CA ASN A 218 44.23 3.44 11.26
C ASN A 218 43.34 3.68 10.02
N PRO A 219 42.54 4.76 9.96
CA PRO A 219 41.65 5.06 8.84
C PRO A 219 42.33 5.11 7.46
N SER A 220 43.59 5.54 7.37
CA SER A 220 44.30 5.69 6.10
C SER A 220 44.59 4.37 5.38
N LYS A 221 44.46 3.23 6.08
CA LYS A 221 44.57 1.88 5.49
C LYS A 221 43.30 1.44 4.73
N TYR A 222 42.20 2.19 4.81
CA TYR A 222 40.92 1.81 4.23
C TYR A 222 40.50 2.74 3.10
N THR A 223 40.06 2.14 1.99
CA THR A 223 39.31 2.82 0.94
C THR A 223 37.83 2.43 1.07
N ILE A 224 36.94 3.42 1.02
CA ILE A 224 35.48 3.26 1.10
C ILE A 224 34.86 3.73 -0.22
N VAL A 225 34.07 2.88 -0.89
CA VAL A 225 33.26 3.29 -2.05
C VAL A 225 31.78 3.43 -1.64
N ILE A 226 31.25 4.64 -1.81
CA ILE A 226 29.83 4.94 -1.59
C ILE A 226 29.08 4.81 -2.91
N TYR A 227 28.17 3.85 -2.99
CA TYR A 227 27.32 3.63 -4.16
C TYR A 227 25.96 4.33 -4.01
N TYR A 228 25.41 4.82 -5.11
CA TYR A 228 24.04 5.36 -5.17
C TYR A 228 23.46 5.19 -6.59
N ASN A 229 22.14 5.33 -6.73
CA ASN A 229 21.50 5.21 -8.03
C ASN A 229 21.65 6.49 -8.87
N GLN A 230 22.09 6.32 -10.11
CA GLN A 230 22.27 7.37 -11.11
C GLN A 230 20.96 8.17 -11.29
N GLY A 231 21.09 9.48 -11.50
CA GLY A 231 19.96 10.40 -11.60
C GLY A 231 19.42 10.91 -10.26
N ASN A 232 19.73 10.27 -9.13
CA ASN A 232 19.33 10.78 -7.81
C ASN A 232 20.30 11.85 -7.30
N THR A 233 20.01 13.12 -7.62
CA THR A 233 20.83 14.28 -7.25
C THR A 233 20.97 14.47 -5.74
N ALA A 234 19.94 14.15 -4.96
CA ALA A 234 20.00 14.22 -3.49
C ALA A 234 21.00 13.20 -2.93
N ARG A 235 20.91 11.93 -3.34
CA ARG A 235 21.87 10.88 -2.93
C ARG A 235 23.30 11.18 -3.40
N ALA A 236 23.47 11.77 -4.58
CA ALA A 236 24.78 12.26 -5.06
C ALA A 236 25.36 13.33 -4.13
N LYS A 237 24.58 14.39 -3.79
CA LYS A 237 24.98 15.45 -2.85
C LYS A 237 25.35 14.87 -1.48
N VAL A 238 24.55 13.94 -0.94
CA VAL A 238 24.87 13.24 0.32
C VAL A 238 26.16 12.44 0.22
N ALA A 239 26.36 11.65 -0.84
CA ALA A 239 27.57 10.84 -1.01
C ALA A 239 28.84 11.70 -1.03
N THR A 240 28.81 12.87 -1.70
CA THR A 240 29.91 13.84 -1.69
C THR A 240 30.16 14.41 -0.29
N ILE A 241 29.11 14.77 0.46
CA ILE A 241 29.23 15.24 1.86
C ILE A 241 29.88 14.16 2.73
N LEU A 242 29.41 12.90 2.66
CA LEU A 242 30.01 11.78 3.39
C LEU A 242 31.48 11.58 3.02
N SER A 243 31.81 11.67 1.72
CA SER A 243 33.19 11.57 1.22
C SER A 243 34.11 12.61 1.86
N THR A 244 33.67 13.86 1.97
CA THR A 244 34.42 14.94 2.63
C THR A 244 34.59 14.68 4.13
N TYR A 245 33.49 14.45 4.86
CA TYR A 245 33.56 14.39 6.34
C TYR A 245 34.15 13.08 6.88
N TRP A 246 33.99 11.96 6.19
CA TRP A 246 34.73 10.73 6.49
C TRP A 246 36.20 10.83 6.04
N GLY A 247 36.48 11.59 4.98
CA GLY A 247 37.84 12.01 4.61
C GLY A 247 38.57 12.75 5.74
N TYR A 248 37.89 13.64 6.47
CA TYR A 248 38.45 14.32 7.66
C TYR A 248 38.76 13.37 8.84
N LEU A 249 38.31 12.13 8.82
CA LEU A 249 38.73 11.09 9.78
C LEU A 249 40.00 10.34 9.32
N GLY A 250 40.46 10.58 8.08
CA GLY A 250 41.62 9.93 7.47
C GLY A 250 41.29 8.77 6.53
N PHE A 251 40.01 8.51 6.22
CA PHE A 251 39.62 7.50 5.25
C PHE A 251 39.83 7.99 3.81
N LYS A 252 40.25 7.11 2.88
CA LYS A 252 40.13 7.39 1.45
C LYS A 252 38.70 7.06 1.02
N VAL A 253 37.93 8.03 0.56
CA VAL A 253 36.53 7.82 0.16
C VAL A 253 36.34 8.13 -1.33
N MET A 254 35.57 7.29 -2.00
CA MET A 254 35.22 7.41 -3.42
C MET A 254 33.70 7.30 -3.56
N VAL A 255 33.14 7.94 -4.58
CA VAL A 255 31.69 7.99 -4.84
C VAL A 255 31.42 7.46 -6.23
N GLN A 256 30.48 6.51 -6.36
CA GLN A 256 30.15 5.87 -7.64
C GLN A 256 28.63 5.80 -7.86
N ALA A 257 28.18 6.37 -8.98
CA ALA A 257 26.82 6.17 -9.47
C ALA A 257 26.71 4.80 -10.17
N LEU A 258 25.58 4.12 -10.00
CA LEU A 258 25.20 2.91 -10.72
C LEU A 258 23.79 3.08 -11.30
N SER A 259 23.49 2.43 -12.43
CA SER A 259 22.08 2.31 -12.85
C SER A 259 21.28 1.53 -11.79
N TRP A 260 19.96 1.72 -11.73
CA TRP A 260 19.13 1.06 -10.72
C TRP A 260 19.29 -0.47 -10.69
N PRO A 261 19.24 -1.20 -11.83
CA PRO A 261 19.47 -2.66 -11.83
C PRO A 261 20.85 -3.05 -11.30
N GLN A 262 21.91 -2.32 -11.69
CA GLN A 262 23.27 -2.56 -11.21
C GLN A 262 23.44 -2.30 -9.71
N LEU A 263 22.71 -1.34 -9.14
CA LEU A 263 22.73 -1.10 -7.69
C LEU A 263 22.05 -2.24 -6.94
N LEU A 264 20.91 -2.73 -7.43
CA LEU A 264 20.21 -3.88 -6.82
C LEU A 264 21.10 -5.14 -6.86
N GLU A 265 21.56 -5.55 -8.04
CA GLU A 265 22.45 -6.72 -8.21
C GLU A 265 23.69 -6.65 -7.30
N LYS A 266 24.27 -5.46 -7.14
CA LYS A 266 25.46 -5.24 -6.29
C LYS A 266 25.16 -5.31 -4.79
N THR A 267 23.91 -5.11 -4.37
CA THR A 267 23.49 -5.08 -2.97
C THR A 267 22.81 -6.37 -2.51
N GLU A 268 22.34 -7.22 -3.43
CA GLU A 268 21.91 -8.61 -3.17
C GLU A 268 22.99 -9.47 -2.51
N LYS A 269 24.27 -9.11 -2.70
CA LYS A 269 25.47 -9.81 -2.21
C LYS A 269 26.33 -8.86 -1.35
N PRO A 270 27.17 -9.35 -0.43
CA PRO A 270 28.03 -8.51 0.43
C PRO A 270 29.26 -7.96 -0.32
N ALA A 271 29.07 -7.45 -1.54
CA ALA A 271 30.11 -7.02 -2.48
C ALA A 271 30.25 -5.49 -2.57
N PHE A 272 29.77 -4.75 -1.58
CA PHE A 272 29.84 -3.29 -1.47
C PHE A 272 30.54 -2.87 -0.16
N ASP A 273 30.84 -1.57 -0.02
CA ASP A 273 31.31 -0.98 1.24
C ASP A 273 30.14 -0.26 1.92
N VAL A 274 29.63 0.75 1.22
CA VAL A 274 28.55 1.63 1.66
C VAL A 274 27.62 1.93 0.49
N TYR A 275 26.32 2.01 0.70
CA TYR A 275 25.41 2.58 -0.29
C TYR A 275 24.29 3.40 0.33
N ILE A 276 23.74 4.33 -0.46
CA ILE A 276 22.63 5.19 -0.06
C ILE A 276 21.37 4.74 -0.79
N ILE A 277 20.33 4.40 -0.04
CA ILE A 277 19.04 3.98 -0.56
C ILE A 277 17.91 4.56 0.31
N GLY A 278 16.68 4.18 0.02
CA GLY A 278 15.51 4.48 0.83
C GLY A 278 14.50 3.35 0.70
N TRP A 279 13.45 3.42 1.51
CA TRP A 279 12.37 2.44 1.55
C TRP A 279 11.06 3.18 1.61
N ALA A 280 10.06 2.72 0.86
CA ALA A 280 8.66 3.09 0.97
C ALA A 280 7.93 1.90 1.60
N PRO A 281 6.86 2.09 2.38
CA PRO A 281 6.18 0.97 3.03
C PRO A 281 5.50 0.05 2.02
N ASP A 282 5.75 -1.26 2.08
CA ASP A 282 4.92 -2.24 1.37
C ASP A 282 3.58 -2.43 2.11
N PHE A 283 3.61 -2.35 3.44
CA PHE A 283 2.40 -2.37 4.27
C PHE A 283 2.59 -1.61 5.59
N VAL A 284 1.49 -1.15 6.19
CA VAL A 284 1.52 -0.36 7.44
C VAL A 284 1.68 -1.25 8.68
N ASP A 285 2.87 -1.81 8.89
CA ASP A 285 3.24 -2.55 10.11
C ASP A 285 4.76 -2.43 10.36
N PRO A 286 5.23 -2.35 11.62
CA PRO A 286 6.66 -2.30 11.90
C PRO A 286 7.48 -3.50 11.37
N ASP A 287 6.85 -4.63 11.05
CA ASP A 287 7.56 -5.74 10.39
C ASP A 287 8.06 -5.39 8.97
N ASP A 288 7.42 -4.45 8.29
CA ASP A 288 7.84 -3.91 6.98
C ASP A 288 9.24 -3.26 7.03
N TYR A 289 9.60 -2.73 8.20
CA TYR A 289 10.89 -2.07 8.42
C TYR A 289 11.85 -2.96 9.19
N ALA A 290 11.38 -3.56 10.28
CA ALA A 290 12.18 -4.43 11.14
C ALA A 290 12.59 -5.72 10.43
N GLY A 291 11.68 -6.32 9.66
CA GLY A 291 11.91 -7.50 8.83
C GLY A 291 12.95 -7.20 7.75
N PRO A 292 12.56 -6.57 6.62
CA PRO A 292 13.20 -5.34 6.18
C PRO A 292 14.72 -5.27 6.33
N MET A 293 15.10 -4.56 7.38
CA MET A 293 16.40 -3.92 7.47
C MET A 293 17.29 -4.57 8.53
N MET A 294 16.73 -5.43 9.37
CA MET A 294 17.38 -5.93 10.59
C MET A 294 17.32 -7.44 10.80
N TYR A 295 16.52 -8.22 10.06
CA TYR A 295 16.41 -9.67 10.26
C TYR A 295 17.60 -10.44 9.68
N GLY A 296 18.57 -10.76 10.54
CA GLY A 296 19.81 -11.46 10.19
C GLY A 296 19.66 -12.89 9.64
N GLY A 297 18.45 -13.46 9.56
CA GLY A 297 18.22 -14.79 9.03
C GLY A 297 18.43 -15.94 10.03
N THR A 298 18.57 -15.65 11.34
CA THR A 298 18.71 -16.69 12.38
C THR A 298 17.52 -17.65 12.35
N LYS A 299 17.82 -18.95 12.37
CA LYS A 299 16.81 -20.01 12.39
C LYS A 299 16.57 -20.50 13.81
N PHE A 300 15.30 -20.59 14.18
CA PHE A 300 14.86 -21.00 15.51
C PHE A 300 14.02 -22.29 15.41
N ASP A 301 14.23 -23.22 16.34
CA ASP A 301 13.28 -24.30 16.60
C ASP A 301 11.94 -23.70 17.09
N PHE A 302 12.04 -22.70 17.97
CA PHE A 302 10.91 -21.87 18.40
C PHE A 302 11.37 -20.50 18.93
N VAL A 303 10.44 -19.55 18.90
CA VAL A 303 10.43 -18.35 19.74
C VAL A 303 9.13 -18.36 20.54
N LYS A 304 9.18 -18.00 21.81
CA LYS A 304 8.04 -17.94 22.73
C LYS A 304 8.06 -16.63 23.50
N VAL A 305 6.89 -16.09 23.78
CA VAL A 305 6.75 -14.87 24.55
C VAL A 305 5.88 -15.10 25.78
N TYR A 306 6.37 -14.62 26.91
CA TYR A 306 5.70 -14.66 28.20
C TYR A 306 5.51 -13.24 28.69
N THR A 307 4.32 -12.89 29.16
CA THR A 307 3.99 -11.55 29.65
C THR A 307 3.74 -11.57 31.15
N ASN A 308 3.88 -10.42 31.81
CA ASN A 308 3.65 -10.24 33.26
C ASN A 308 4.56 -11.14 34.13
N VAL A 309 5.78 -11.43 33.66
CA VAL A 309 6.75 -12.25 34.39
C VAL A 309 7.33 -11.45 35.56
N ALA A 310 7.40 -12.02 36.77
CA ALA A 310 8.06 -11.33 37.88
C ALA A 310 9.59 -11.31 37.69
N PRO A 311 10.33 -10.27 38.13
CA PRO A 311 11.79 -10.18 37.96
C PRO A 311 12.55 -11.40 38.49
N SER A 312 12.11 -11.95 39.63
CA SER A 312 12.66 -13.17 40.25
C SER A 312 12.39 -14.45 39.46
N GLU A 313 11.47 -14.44 38.50
CA GLU A 313 11.07 -15.61 37.71
C GLU A 313 11.72 -15.68 36.34
N VAL A 314 12.41 -14.63 35.87
CA VAL A 314 13.08 -14.65 34.56
C VAL A 314 14.06 -15.82 34.44
N GLY A 315 14.76 -16.15 35.53
CA GLY A 315 15.66 -17.30 35.62
C GLY A 315 14.99 -18.67 35.54
N LYS A 316 13.65 -18.76 35.50
CA LYS A 316 12.89 -19.99 35.18
C LYS A 316 12.80 -20.24 33.66
N TYR A 317 13.00 -19.21 32.84
CA TYR A 317 12.79 -19.25 31.39
C TYR A 317 14.09 -19.19 30.60
N LEU A 318 15.09 -18.44 31.07
CA LEU A 318 16.29 -18.10 30.31
C LEU A 318 17.57 -18.65 30.97
N ALA A 319 18.50 -19.14 30.14
CA ALA A 319 19.88 -19.42 30.58
C ALA A 319 20.73 -18.13 30.71
N SER A 320 20.47 -17.14 29.86
CA SER A 320 21.07 -15.81 29.90
C SER A 320 20.05 -14.76 29.45
N ALA A 321 20.14 -13.54 29.97
CA ALA A 321 19.18 -12.47 29.72
C ALA A 321 19.85 -11.23 29.12
N ARG A 322 19.41 -10.80 27.93
CA ARG A 322 19.64 -9.44 27.43
C ARG A 322 18.40 -8.61 27.73
N ILE A 323 18.58 -7.55 28.53
CA ILE A 323 17.50 -6.64 28.93
C ILE A 323 17.48 -5.46 27.96
N ILE A 324 16.30 -5.10 27.49
CA ILE A 324 16.05 -3.86 26.74
C ILE A 324 14.98 -3.08 27.52
N ASP A 325 15.36 -1.89 27.97
CA ASP A 325 14.47 -0.97 28.67
C ASP A 325 13.70 -0.12 27.65
N THR A 326 12.38 -0.30 27.59
CA THR A 326 11.46 0.42 26.68
C THR A 326 10.56 1.37 27.49
N PRO A 327 9.84 2.31 26.88
CA PRO A 327 9.03 3.30 27.60
C PRO A 327 8.14 2.72 28.72
N LYS A 328 7.45 1.61 28.43
CA LYS A 328 6.42 1.02 29.32
C LYS A 328 6.76 -0.37 29.85
N TYR A 329 7.76 -1.05 29.30
CA TYR A 329 8.09 -2.45 29.63
C TYR A 329 9.61 -2.66 29.74
N TYR A 330 10.02 -3.69 30.48
CA TYR A 330 11.31 -4.32 30.23
C TYR A 330 11.10 -5.51 29.30
N VAL A 331 11.75 -5.51 28.13
CA VAL A 331 11.74 -6.64 27.21
C VAL A 331 13.04 -7.42 27.42
N ILE A 332 12.93 -8.68 27.84
CA ILE A 332 14.08 -9.51 28.21
C ILE A 332 14.16 -10.70 27.28
N VAL A 333 15.27 -10.83 26.58
CA VAL A 333 15.44 -11.80 25.50
C VAL A 333 16.56 -12.78 25.84
N GLY A 334 16.37 -14.07 25.55
CA GLY A 334 17.42 -15.05 25.82
C GLY A 334 17.15 -16.46 25.30
N PRO A 335 18.19 -17.32 25.27
CA PRO A 335 18.03 -18.73 24.97
C PRO A 335 17.29 -19.45 26.11
N VAL A 336 16.49 -20.44 25.75
CA VAL A 336 15.81 -21.35 26.69
C VAL A 336 16.80 -21.99 27.66
N GLY A 337 16.45 -21.99 28.95
CA GLY A 337 17.20 -22.64 30.02
C GLY A 337 16.82 -22.07 31.37
N THR A 338 17.72 -22.16 32.35
CA THR A 338 17.49 -21.66 33.71
C THR A 338 18.72 -20.95 34.25
N GLY A 339 18.53 -20.10 35.27
CA GLY A 339 19.60 -19.47 36.03
C GLY A 339 19.95 -18.03 35.64
N ALA A 340 19.32 -17.45 34.60
CA ALA A 340 19.50 -16.04 34.28
C ALA A 340 19.11 -15.14 35.46
N LYS A 341 20.07 -14.33 35.94
CA LYS A 341 19.84 -13.35 37.00
C LYS A 341 19.49 -11.99 36.39
N VAL A 342 18.40 -11.39 36.88
CA VAL A 342 17.92 -10.07 36.46
C VAL A 342 17.67 -9.24 37.71
N SER A 343 18.27 -8.04 37.76
CA SER A 343 18.00 -7.03 38.79
C SER A 343 17.42 -5.80 38.09
N LEU A 344 16.16 -5.50 38.36
CA LEU A 344 15.43 -4.39 37.75
C LEU A 344 14.50 -3.72 38.76
N PRO A 345 14.30 -2.39 38.67
CA PRO A 345 13.28 -1.70 39.45
C PRO A 345 11.88 -2.27 39.16
N LYS A 346 11.03 -2.40 40.18
CA LYS A 346 9.64 -2.90 40.04
C LYS A 346 8.67 -1.83 39.48
N ASN A 347 9.12 -1.01 38.53
CA ASN A 347 8.36 0.12 37.97
C ASN A 347 7.73 -0.16 36.60
N LYS A 348 8.13 -1.23 35.90
CA LYS A 348 7.58 -1.63 34.59
C LYS A 348 7.30 -3.13 34.55
N PRO A 349 6.20 -3.58 33.91
CA PRO A 349 5.97 -5.00 33.60
C PRO A 349 7.06 -5.58 32.70
N ILE A 350 7.29 -6.90 32.82
CA ILE A 350 8.29 -7.63 32.04
C ILE A 350 7.62 -8.47 30.95
N ILE A 351 8.21 -8.43 29.76
CA ILE A 351 7.97 -9.38 28.67
C ILE A 351 9.25 -10.21 28.48
N VAL A 352 9.14 -11.53 28.55
CA VAL A 352 10.24 -12.45 28.27
C VAL A 352 10.08 -13.05 26.88
N VAL A 353 11.08 -12.87 26.01
CA VAL A 353 11.19 -13.49 24.69
C VAL A 353 12.24 -14.60 24.77
N GLN A 354 11.77 -15.84 24.91
CA GLN A 354 12.59 -17.04 24.97
C GLN A 354 12.76 -17.61 23.55
N TYR A 355 13.98 -17.98 23.16
CA TYR A 355 14.22 -18.66 21.89
C TYR A 355 14.99 -19.98 22.06
N LYS A 356 14.85 -20.87 21.08
CA LYS A 356 15.74 -22.02 20.89
C LYS A 356 16.26 -21.99 19.46
N LEU A 357 17.58 -22.02 19.30
CA LEU A 357 18.20 -22.04 17.97
C LEU A 357 17.96 -23.38 17.27
N ALA A 358 17.71 -23.33 15.96
CA ALA A 358 17.64 -24.53 15.13
C ALA A 358 19.05 -25.14 14.94
N LYS A 359 19.11 -26.48 14.80
CA LYS A 359 20.37 -27.22 14.59
C LYS A 359 21.19 -26.72 13.38
N LYS A 360 20.52 -26.27 12.32
CA LYS A 360 21.15 -25.74 11.11
C LYS A 360 20.87 -24.25 10.95
N GLN A 361 21.92 -23.46 10.92
CA GLN A 361 21.87 -22.03 10.63
C GLN A 361 22.27 -21.77 9.17
N ILE A 362 21.78 -20.67 8.59
CA ILE A 362 22.24 -20.15 7.30
C ILE A 362 23.42 -19.20 7.58
N PRO A 363 24.60 -19.29 6.95
CA PRO A 363 25.68 -18.31 7.13
C PRO A 363 25.24 -16.88 6.72
N PRO A 364 25.67 -15.79 7.39
CA PRO A 364 25.27 -14.42 7.03
C PRO A 364 25.53 -14.05 5.56
N GLN A 365 26.65 -14.51 5.01
CA GLN A 365 27.02 -14.30 3.59
C GLN A 365 26.13 -15.07 2.59
N ASN A 366 25.32 -16.02 3.08
CA ASN A 366 24.32 -16.76 2.29
C ASN A 366 22.90 -16.22 2.53
N CYS A 367 22.72 -15.16 3.32
CA CYS A 367 21.49 -14.39 3.30
C CYS A 367 21.48 -13.56 2.01
N THR A 368 20.36 -13.54 1.31
CA THR A 368 20.12 -12.67 0.15
C THR A 368 19.47 -11.40 0.65
N ALA A 369 20.10 -10.23 0.46
CA ALA A 369 19.42 -8.96 0.74
C ALA A 369 18.13 -8.87 -0.09
N PHE A 370 17.10 -8.19 0.42
CA PHE A 370 15.78 -8.08 -0.23
C PHE A 370 14.95 -9.39 -0.33
N VAL A 371 15.49 -10.57 0.03
CA VAL A 371 14.74 -11.86 0.06
C VAL A 371 14.78 -12.57 1.42
N THR A 372 15.94 -12.59 2.08
CA THR A 372 16.08 -12.93 3.52
C THR A 372 16.62 -11.68 4.21
N ILE A 373 15.68 -10.81 4.59
CA ILE A 373 15.85 -9.38 4.36
C ILE A 373 16.75 -8.72 5.42
N ASN A 374 17.89 -8.21 4.95
CA ASN A 374 18.95 -7.60 5.75
C ASN A 374 20.01 -6.96 4.83
N PRO A 375 19.83 -5.70 4.40
CA PRO A 375 20.71 -5.04 3.45
C PRO A 375 22.14 -4.84 3.98
N ALA A 376 22.34 -4.79 5.30
CA ALA A 376 23.63 -4.58 5.93
C ALA A 376 24.43 -5.89 6.20
N PHE A 377 23.85 -7.05 5.89
CA PHE A 377 24.39 -8.39 6.19
C PHE A 377 24.69 -8.61 7.69
N TYR A 378 24.04 -7.84 8.55
CA TYR A 378 24.23 -7.83 9.99
C TYR A 378 23.36 -8.88 10.69
N ARG A 379 23.94 -9.73 11.55
CA ARG A 379 23.15 -10.69 12.33
C ARG A 379 23.25 -10.44 13.82
N ASN A 380 22.09 -10.40 14.48
CA ASN A 380 22.00 -10.37 15.92
C ASN A 380 20.83 -11.26 16.38
N VAL A 381 21.13 -12.37 17.04
CA VAL A 381 20.14 -13.37 17.49
C VAL A 381 19.05 -12.76 18.38
N THR A 382 19.36 -11.70 19.15
CA THR A 382 18.38 -10.99 19.98
C THR A 382 17.36 -10.26 19.12
N ILE A 383 17.84 -9.50 18.13
CA ILE A 383 16.99 -8.74 17.21
C ILE A 383 16.16 -9.70 16.36
N ASP A 384 16.78 -10.75 15.82
CA ASP A 384 16.07 -11.76 15.03
C ASP A 384 14.96 -12.45 15.84
N ALA A 385 15.19 -12.76 17.13
CA ALA A 385 14.17 -13.33 18.00
C ALA A 385 13.03 -12.34 18.30
N LEU A 386 13.35 -11.05 18.51
CA LEU A 386 12.35 -9.99 18.71
C LEU A 386 11.47 -9.78 17.46
N ILE A 387 12.06 -9.81 16.26
CA ILE A 387 11.31 -9.69 15.00
C ILE A 387 10.35 -10.87 14.85
N ILE A 388 10.83 -12.12 15.01
CA ILE A 388 9.94 -13.30 14.94
C ILE A 388 8.84 -13.25 16.01
N ALA A 389 9.14 -12.77 17.22
CA ALA A 389 8.12 -12.55 18.26
C ALA A 389 7.08 -11.49 17.87
N GLY A 390 7.51 -10.38 17.25
CA GLY A 390 6.64 -9.32 16.75
C GLY A 390 5.74 -9.73 15.58
N ARG A 391 6.15 -10.76 14.81
CA ARG A 391 5.34 -11.40 13.76
C ARG A 391 4.29 -12.34 14.33
N ASP A 392 4.72 -13.27 15.19
CA ASP A 392 3.90 -14.36 15.73
C ASP A 392 2.83 -13.87 16.74
N ILE A 393 2.97 -12.65 17.28
CA ILE A 393 1.99 -12.04 18.19
C ILE A 393 1.06 -11.11 17.42
N THR A 394 -0.25 -11.20 17.67
CA THR A 394 -1.27 -10.31 17.10
C THR A 394 -1.80 -9.23 18.06
N ASN A 395 -1.56 -9.34 19.37
CA ASN A 395 -1.99 -8.33 20.34
C ASN A 395 -1.08 -7.07 20.29
N PRO A 396 -1.58 -5.90 19.84
CA PRO A 396 -0.75 -4.71 19.63
C PRO A 396 -0.10 -4.21 20.93
N VAL A 397 -0.72 -4.40 22.10
CA VAL A 397 -0.18 -3.97 23.40
C VAL A 397 1.13 -4.70 23.76
N ILE A 398 1.30 -5.93 23.26
CA ILE A 398 2.51 -6.74 23.48
C ILE A 398 3.49 -6.58 22.32
N ARG A 399 3.01 -6.32 21.10
CA ARG A 399 3.86 -6.02 19.93
C ARG A 399 4.59 -4.68 20.07
N GLU A 400 3.92 -3.63 20.56
CA GLU A 400 4.49 -2.27 20.73
C GLU A 400 5.86 -2.31 21.45
N PRO A 401 6.00 -2.85 22.68
CA PRO A 401 7.29 -2.90 23.36
C PRO A 401 8.31 -3.81 22.70
N ILE A 402 7.89 -4.91 22.04
CA ILE A 402 8.81 -5.80 21.31
C ILE A 402 9.46 -5.05 20.14
N TYR A 403 8.68 -4.28 19.38
CA TYR A 403 9.21 -3.45 18.30
C TYR A 403 9.96 -2.22 18.80
N GLN A 404 9.59 -1.62 19.94
CA GLN A 404 10.41 -0.60 20.61
C GLN A 404 11.80 -1.16 21.00
N ALA A 405 11.87 -2.42 21.41
CA ALA A 405 13.15 -3.07 21.67
C ALA A 405 13.97 -3.29 20.37
N VAL A 406 13.33 -3.58 19.23
CA VAL A 406 14.00 -3.63 17.93
C VAL A 406 14.51 -2.24 17.51
N GLU A 407 13.69 -1.19 17.67
CA GLU A 407 14.05 0.20 17.37
C GLU A 407 15.30 0.63 18.14
N ILE A 408 15.29 0.47 19.46
CA ILE A 408 16.42 0.76 20.36
C ILE A 408 17.66 -0.02 19.92
N LEU A 409 17.55 -1.33 19.69
CA LEU A 409 18.70 -2.14 19.29
C LEU A 409 19.23 -1.75 17.89
N SER A 410 18.36 -1.35 16.95
CA SER A 410 18.78 -0.89 15.62
C SER A 410 19.63 0.38 15.70
N ASN A 411 19.25 1.33 16.57
CA ASN A 411 19.98 2.56 16.84
C ASN A 411 21.33 2.30 17.53
N HIS A 412 21.34 1.42 18.54
CA HIS A 412 22.57 1.13 19.30
C HIS A 412 23.60 0.34 18.50
N GLU A 413 23.16 -0.64 17.70
CA GLU A 413 24.05 -1.51 16.90
C GLU A 413 24.44 -0.88 15.55
N ILE A 414 23.65 0.08 15.05
CA ILE A 414 23.88 0.92 13.87
C ILE A 414 24.48 0.18 12.64
N PRO A 415 23.88 -0.93 12.17
CA PRO A 415 24.29 -1.56 10.90
C PRO A 415 23.91 -0.70 9.68
N ILE A 416 22.93 0.19 9.86
CA ILE A 416 22.42 1.18 8.92
C ILE A 416 22.43 2.52 9.65
N ILE A 417 22.87 3.58 8.98
CA ILE A 417 22.78 4.94 9.50
C ILE A 417 21.53 5.61 8.91
N TRP A 418 20.56 5.87 9.78
CA TRP A 418 19.28 6.50 9.44
C TRP A 418 19.50 7.98 9.13
N LEU A 419 19.26 8.40 7.88
CA LEU A 419 19.39 9.82 7.50
C LEU A 419 18.11 10.59 7.78
N GLY A 420 16.95 9.97 7.57
CA GLY A 420 15.68 10.58 7.93
C GLY A 420 14.46 9.94 7.29
N GLN A 421 13.30 10.49 7.64
CA GLN A 421 11.97 10.16 7.16
C GLN A 421 11.44 11.33 6.34
N TYR A 422 10.84 11.06 5.18
CA TYR A 422 10.32 12.12 4.31
C TYR A 422 9.05 12.76 4.89
N LYS A 423 8.85 14.04 4.61
CA LYS A 423 7.53 14.67 4.67
C LYS A 423 6.77 14.35 3.39
N VAL A 424 5.44 14.22 3.48
CA VAL A 424 4.61 14.14 2.28
C VAL A 424 4.44 15.54 1.70
N VAL A 425 4.93 15.74 0.48
CA VAL A 425 4.83 17.00 -0.27
C VAL A 425 4.05 16.74 -1.57
N GLN A 426 2.91 17.41 -1.72
CA GLN A 426 2.11 17.37 -2.95
C GLN A 426 2.17 18.72 -3.65
N VAL A 427 2.35 18.72 -4.98
CA VAL A 427 2.45 19.94 -5.78
C VAL A 427 1.41 19.93 -6.90
N TYR A 428 0.40 20.79 -6.76
CA TYR A 428 -0.76 20.83 -7.66
C TYR A 428 -1.39 22.23 -7.73
N TRP A 429 -2.17 22.50 -8.79
CA TRP A 429 -2.91 23.75 -8.96
C TRP A 429 -4.11 23.85 -8.01
N SER A 430 -4.42 25.07 -7.54
CA SER A 430 -5.51 25.31 -6.59
C SER A 430 -6.93 25.10 -7.15
N TRP A 431 -7.07 24.70 -8.42
CA TRP A 431 -8.34 24.19 -8.98
C TRP A 431 -8.56 22.68 -8.71
N VAL A 432 -7.55 21.96 -8.24
CA VAL A 432 -7.61 20.54 -7.87
C VAL A 432 -8.02 20.40 -6.40
N HIS A 433 -9.09 19.65 -6.16
CA HIS A 433 -9.73 19.51 -4.85
C HIS A 433 -9.87 18.03 -4.45
N GLY A 434 -10.07 17.78 -3.15
CA GLY A 434 -10.24 16.41 -2.63
C GLY A 434 -8.94 15.63 -2.40
N MET A 435 -7.79 16.24 -2.69
CA MET A 435 -6.44 15.70 -2.44
C MET A 435 -6.28 15.22 -1.00
N TYR A 436 -5.82 13.97 -0.86
CA TYR A 436 -5.53 13.30 0.41
C TYR A 436 -4.18 12.59 0.33
N VAL A 437 -3.78 11.93 1.42
CA VAL A 437 -2.55 11.14 1.51
C VAL A 437 -2.87 9.79 2.12
N ASN A 438 -2.30 8.71 1.59
CA ASN A 438 -2.20 7.42 2.25
C ASN A 438 -0.71 7.03 2.27
N PRO A 439 -0.19 6.38 3.32
CA PRO A 439 1.22 6.02 3.38
C PRO A 439 1.64 4.92 2.40
N VAL A 440 0.71 4.05 1.96
CA VAL A 440 1.00 2.91 1.05
C VAL A 440 0.29 3.09 -0.29
N LEU A 441 -0.99 3.48 -0.26
CA LEU A 441 -1.81 3.57 -1.46
C LEU A 441 -1.67 4.92 -2.17
N GLY A 442 -1.68 4.88 -3.50
CA GLY A 442 -1.83 6.07 -4.32
C GLY A 442 -3.14 6.82 -4.06
N ILE A 443 -3.19 8.11 -4.38
CA ILE A 443 -4.48 8.82 -4.43
C ILE A 443 -5.36 8.23 -5.54
N ARG A 444 -6.65 8.07 -5.27
CA ARG A 444 -7.65 7.68 -6.26
C ARG A 444 -8.18 8.90 -6.99
N PHE A 445 -8.03 8.92 -8.32
CA PHE A 445 -8.43 10.08 -9.12
C PHE A 445 -9.95 10.25 -9.27
N ASP A 446 -10.75 9.22 -8.93
CA ASP A 446 -12.22 9.29 -8.84
C ASP A 446 -12.73 9.82 -7.47
N LEU A 447 -11.80 10.17 -6.56
CA LEU A 447 -12.07 10.85 -5.29
C LEU A 447 -11.52 12.28 -5.24
N VAL A 448 -10.75 12.66 -6.27
CA VAL A 448 -10.24 14.01 -6.56
C VAL A 448 -11.18 14.64 -7.59
N TYR A 449 -11.28 15.97 -7.61
CA TYR A 449 -12.11 16.67 -8.58
C TYR A 449 -11.57 18.05 -8.90
N GLU A 450 -11.92 18.55 -10.07
CA GLU A 450 -11.60 19.91 -10.48
C GLU A 450 -12.82 20.85 -10.41
N THR A 451 -12.52 22.13 -10.21
CA THR A 451 -13.36 23.26 -10.65
C THR A 451 -12.92 23.74 -12.03
N LYS A 452 -13.73 24.54 -12.74
CA LYS A 452 -13.39 25.00 -14.11
C LYS A 452 -12.04 25.74 -14.14
N ALA A 453 -11.03 25.07 -14.70
CA ALA A 453 -9.69 25.62 -14.92
C ALA A 453 -9.75 26.87 -15.85
N PRO A 454 -8.83 27.84 -15.67
CA PRO A 454 -8.83 29.11 -16.39
C PRO A 454 -8.35 28.99 -17.85
N SER A 455 -7.69 27.90 -18.21
CA SER A 455 -7.29 27.59 -19.59
C SER A 455 -7.40 26.08 -19.85
N THR A 456 -7.37 25.68 -21.12
CA THR A 456 -7.42 24.26 -21.52
C THR A 456 -6.28 23.91 -22.50
N PRO A 457 -5.02 23.92 -22.04
CA PRO A 457 -3.86 23.76 -22.92
C PRO A 457 -3.76 22.34 -23.49
N ALA A 458 -3.27 22.25 -24.73
CA ALA A 458 -2.98 20.95 -25.36
C ALA A 458 -1.84 20.23 -24.62
N ILE A 459 -2.01 18.92 -24.42
CA ILE A 459 -1.04 18.08 -23.69
C ILE A 459 0.08 17.56 -24.62
N GLY A 460 -0.12 17.66 -25.94
CA GLY A 460 0.80 17.07 -26.94
C GLY A 460 0.59 15.58 -27.16
N ILE A 461 -0.55 15.03 -26.71
CA ILE A 461 -0.95 13.63 -26.89
C ILE A 461 -2.28 13.60 -27.62
N GLY A 462 -2.26 13.36 -28.94
CA GLY A 462 -3.46 13.38 -29.78
C GLY A 462 -4.27 14.68 -29.59
N ASN A 463 -5.58 14.55 -29.44
CA ASN A 463 -6.50 15.68 -29.22
C ASN A 463 -6.78 15.95 -27.73
N TYR A 464 -5.99 15.39 -26.81
CA TYR A 464 -6.18 15.61 -25.38
C TYR A 464 -5.69 17.00 -24.96
N VAL A 465 -6.56 17.73 -24.28
CA VAL A 465 -6.29 19.00 -23.60
C VAL A 465 -6.49 18.82 -22.10
N ASN A 466 -5.73 19.55 -21.29
CA ASN A 466 -6.01 19.59 -19.87
C ASN A 466 -7.35 20.33 -19.65
N ASN A 467 -8.29 19.72 -18.95
CA ASN A 467 -9.59 20.30 -18.61
C ASN A 467 -10.24 19.50 -17.46
N PRO A 468 -11.36 19.96 -16.85
CA PRO A 468 -11.98 19.28 -15.72
C PRO A 468 -12.48 17.83 -15.96
N SER A 469 -12.44 17.32 -17.19
CA SER A 469 -12.71 15.92 -17.53
C SER A 469 -11.43 15.09 -17.78
N THR A 470 -10.27 15.73 -17.90
CA THR A 470 -8.97 15.14 -18.26
C THR A 470 -7.90 15.59 -17.26
N PHE A 471 -7.76 14.87 -16.15
CA PHE A 471 -6.75 15.19 -15.13
C PHE A 471 -5.35 14.79 -15.60
N VAL A 472 -4.37 15.69 -15.54
CA VAL A 472 -3.04 15.48 -16.09
C VAL A 472 -1.95 15.56 -15.01
N ILE A 473 -1.10 14.53 -14.97
CA ILE A 473 -0.07 14.35 -13.95
C ILE A 473 1.31 14.28 -14.61
N SER A 474 2.15 15.28 -14.35
CA SER A 474 3.53 15.30 -14.86
C SER A 474 4.46 14.57 -13.88
N THR A 475 4.82 13.34 -14.21
CA THR A 475 5.48 12.39 -13.29
C THR A 475 6.77 11.80 -13.86
N ILE A 476 7.42 10.93 -13.10
CA ILE A 476 8.63 10.17 -13.49
C ILE A 476 8.40 8.67 -13.34
N GLY A 477 9.26 7.88 -13.96
CA GLY A 477 9.23 6.42 -13.83
C GLY A 477 8.31 5.74 -14.85
N TRP A 478 8.27 4.42 -14.76
CA TRP A 478 7.49 3.55 -15.62
C TRP A 478 7.36 2.18 -14.93
N PRO A 479 6.17 1.54 -14.93
CA PRO A 479 5.99 0.22 -14.31
C PRO A 479 6.97 -0.80 -14.88
N GLN A 480 7.64 -1.53 -14.00
CA GLN A 480 8.49 -2.67 -14.36
C GLN A 480 7.67 -3.69 -15.16
N SER A 481 6.42 -3.88 -14.76
CA SER A 481 5.47 -4.84 -15.34
C SER A 481 4.02 -4.37 -15.19
N PHE A 482 3.15 -4.64 -16.16
CA PHE A 482 1.70 -4.50 -15.97
C PHE A 482 1.04 -5.71 -15.29
N ASP A 483 1.77 -6.80 -15.04
CA ASP A 483 1.34 -7.88 -14.14
C ASP A 483 1.66 -7.52 -12.67
N PRO A 484 0.65 -7.36 -11.78
CA PRO A 484 0.85 -7.05 -10.37
C PRO A 484 1.65 -8.11 -9.61
N ALA A 485 1.69 -9.35 -10.10
CA ALA A 485 2.47 -10.41 -9.45
C ALA A 485 4.00 -10.20 -9.56
N LYS A 486 4.48 -9.29 -10.43
CA LYS A 486 5.90 -9.00 -10.68
C LYS A 486 6.31 -7.59 -10.27
N ASP A 487 5.44 -6.62 -10.49
CA ASP A 487 5.78 -5.21 -10.32
C ASP A 487 5.89 -4.86 -8.83
N TYR A 488 7.09 -4.44 -8.41
CA TYR A 488 7.43 -4.15 -7.02
C TYR A 488 8.03 -2.74 -6.92
N GLU A 489 7.27 -1.75 -7.40
CA GLU A 489 7.64 -0.35 -7.33
C GLU A 489 6.40 0.56 -7.24
N THR A 490 6.55 1.74 -6.64
CA THR A 490 5.42 2.54 -6.17
C THR A 490 4.56 3.17 -7.28
N PHE A 491 5.10 3.35 -8.49
CA PHE A 491 4.35 3.93 -9.61
C PHE A 491 3.40 2.92 -10.26
N GLY A 492 3.84 1.68 -10.49
CA GLY A 492 2.97 0.57 -10.92
C GLY A 492 1.87 0.27 -9.92
N TRP A 493 2.19 0.25 -8.62
CA TRP A 493 1.17 0.11 -7.56
C TRP A 493 0.16 1.26 -7.54
N GLN A 494 0.60 2.51 -7.79
CA GLN A 494 -0.30 3.65 -7.97
C GLN A 494 -1.29 3.43 -9.11
N ILE A 495 -0.83 2.86 -10.24
CA ILE A 495 -1.66 2.53 -11.40
C ILE A 495 -2.65 1.40 -11.05
N PHE A 496 -2.19 0.32 -10.43
CA PHE A 496 -3.04 -0.81 -10.03
C PHE A 496 -4.19 -0.34 -9.12
N HIS A 497 -3.93 0.55 -8.17
CA HIS A 497 -4.96 1.15 -7.31
C HIS A 497 -6.00 2.01 -8.05
N GLN A 498 -5.75 2.43 -9.30
CA GLN A 498 -6.78 3.04 -10.15
C GLN A 498 -7.59 2.03 -10.96
N VAL A 499 -7.00 0.88 -11.30
CA VAL A 499 -7.57 -0.03 -12.30
C VAL A 499 -8.17 -1.31 -11.73
N GLY A 500 -7.83 -1.70 -10.50
CA GLY A 500 -8.47 -2.84 -9.84
C GLY A 500 -8.52 -2.72 -8.34
N ASP A 501 -9.24 -3.66 -7.75
CA ASP A 501 -9.58 -3.71 -6.34
C ASP A 501 -8.94 -4.95 -5.69
N THR A 502 -8.70 -4.84 -4.39
CA THR A 502 -8.06 -5.86 -3.56
C THR A 502 -9.11 -6.54 -2.67
N LEU A 503 -8.72 -7.46 -1.78
CA LEU A 503 -9.71 -8.04 -0.86
C LEU A 503 -10.22 -7.01 0.13
N VAL A 504 -9.31 -6.22 0.66
CA VAL A 504 -9.59 -5.15 1.61
C VAL A 504 -8.78 -3.93 1.20
N THR A 505 -9.05 -2.75 1.76
CA THR A 505 -8.32 -1.53 1.38
C THR A 505 -8.20 -0.57 2.56
N TYR A 506 -7.56 0.58 2.36
CA TYR A 506 -7.58 1.70 3.29
C TYR A 506 -8.48 2.82 2.76
N TRP A 507 -9.21 3.51 3.63
CA TRP A 507 -10.09 4.59 3.18
C TRP A 507 -9.42 5.96 3.26
N LYS A 508 -8.92 6.43 2.11
CA LYS A 508 -8.20 7.71 1.97
C LYS A 508 -7.04 7.77 2.97
N SER A 509 -7.08 8.74 3.90
CA SER A 509 -6.05 8.95 4.93
C SER A 509 -6.28 8.15 6.22
N ASP A 510 -7.36 7.37 6.33
CA ASP A 510 -7.44 6.35 7.37
C ASP A 510 -6.64 5.12 6.95
N PHE A 511 -5.42 5.04 7.47
CA PHE A 511 -4.54 3.87 7.39
C PHE A 511 -4.46 3.10 8.72
N THR A 512 -5.26 3.50 9.73
CA THR A 512 -5.33 2.79 11.02
C THR A 512 -6.39 1.70 11.00
N HIS A 513 -7.38 1.80 10.10
CA HIS A 513 -8.39 0.77 9.86
C HIS A 513 -8.34 0.27 8.41
N VAL A 514 -8.19 -1.05 8.27
CA VAL A 514 -8.47 -1.76 7.02
C VAL A 514 -9.99 -1.91 6.86
N VAL A 515 -10.51 -1.62 5.65
CA VAL A 515 -11.94 -1.59 5.32
C VAL A 515 -12.31 -2.58 4.20
N PRO A 516 -13.58 -3.01 4.10
CA PRO A 516 -14.07 -3.87 3.01
C PRO A 516 -13.83 -3.29 1.61
N ASP A 517 -13.40 -4.15 0.69
CA ASP A 517 -13.27 -3.85 -0.74
C ASP A 517 -13.99 -4.93 -1.58
N LEU A 518 -13.28 -5.87 -2.22
CA LEU A 518 -13.90 -7.06 -2.82
C LEU A 518 -14.33 -8.09 -1.77
N ALA A 519 -13.67 -8.18 -0.62
CA ALA A 519 -14.19 -8.86 0.55
C ALA A 519 -15.15 -7.92 1.29
N VAL A 520 -16.40 -8.36 1.47
CA VAL A 520 -17.45 -7.57 2.14
C VAL A 520 -17.45 -7.78 3.66
N ALA A 521 -16.84 -8.87 4.13
CA ALA A 521 -16.67 -9.22 5.53
C ALA A 521 -15.58 -10.28 5.70
N TRP A 522 -14.96 -10.35 6.88
CA TRP A 522 -13.97 -11.37 7.22
C TRP A 522 -14.03 -11.83 8.67
N CYS A 523 -13.57 -13.05 8.94
CA CYS A 523 -13.36 -13.57 10.29
C CYS A 523 -12.18 -14.55 10.34
N HIS A 524 -11.64 -14.81 11.53
CA HIS A 524 -10.51 -15.71 11.74
C HIS A 524 -10.71 -16.64 12.95
N ASN A 525 -9.97 -17.75 12.99
CA ASN A 525 -9.98 -18.64 14.15
C ASN A 525 -9.26 -17.99 15.35
N LYS A 526 -9.44 -18.53 16.56
CA LYS A 526 -8.80 -18.02 17.80
C LYS A 526 -7.27 -17.84 17.67
N ASN A 527 -6.62 -18.68 16.88
CA ASN A 527 -5.17 -18.67 16.69
C ASN A 527 -4.69 -17.74 15.56
N GLY A 528 -5.59 -17.03 14.84
CA GLY A 528 -5.22 -16.12 13.74
C GLY A 528 -4.60 -16.81 12.51
N THR A 529 -4.73 -18.14 12.41
CA THR A 529 -4.11 -19.01 11.39
C THR A 529 -5.04 -19.42 10.25
N ILE A 530 -6.35 -19.30 10.45
CA ILE A 530 -7.37 -19.59 9.43
C ILE A 530 -8.24 -18.35 9.32
N TRP A 531 -8.27 -17.74 8.13
CA TRP A 531 -9.07 -16.57 7.81
C TRP A 531 -10.08 -16.91 6.73
N PHE A 532 -11.28 -16.36 6.83
CA PHE A 532 -12.32 -16.45 5.80
C PHE A 532 -12.71 -15.05 5.36
N PHE A 533 -12.83 -14.85 4.05
CA PHE A 533 -13.26 -13.59 3.43
C PHE A 533 -14.47 -13.88 2.53
N VAL A 534 -15.57 -13.20 2.79
CA VAL A 534 -16.80 -13.30 1.99
C VAL A 534 -16.69 -12.35 0.81
N ILE A 535 -16.83 -12.85 -0.42
CA ILE A 535 -16.57 -12.06 -1.62
C ILE A 535 -17.85 -11.37 -2.13
N ARG A 536 -17.71 -10.14 -2.59
CA ARG A 536 -18.76 -9.29 -3.16
C ARG A 536 -19.34 -9.91 -4.44
N GLY A 537 -20.66 -10.08 -4.46
CA GLY A 537 -21.39 -10.52 -5.65
C GLY A 537 -21.54 -9.41 -6.69
N GLY A 538 -21.67 -9.80 -7.96
CA GLY A 538 -21.96 -8.88 -9.08
C GLY A 538 -20.75 -8.08 -9.61
N VAL A 539 -19.57 -8.21 -9.01
CA VAL A 539 -18.34 -7.59 -9.52
C VAL A 539 -17.92 -8.22 -10.85
N LYS A 540 -17.49 -7.38 -11.79
CA LYS A 540 -16.96 -7.80 -13.10
C LYS A 540 -15.67 -7.04 -13.37
N ALA A 541 -14.63 -7.75 -13.78
CA ALA A 541 -13.45 -7.15 -14.36
C ALA A 541 -13.70 -6.84 -15.84
N TYR A 542 -13.29 -5.66 -16.29
CA TYR A 542 -13.39 -5.20 -17.67
C TYR A 542 -12.05 -5.35 -18.39
N ASP A 543 -12.11 -6.05 -19.52
CA ASP A 543 -11.03 -6.26 -20.48
C ASP A 543 -11.18 -5.23 -21.60
N PRO A 544 -10.38 -4.14 -21.59
CA PRO A 544 -10.47 -3.09 -22.60
C PRO A 544 -9.86 -3.49 -23.95
N TRP A 545 -9.14 -4.61 -24.02
CA TRP A 545 -8.42 -5.08 -25.20
C TRP A 545 -9.32 -5.94 -26.10
N HIS A 546 -10.28 -6.66 -25.51
CA HIS A 546 -11.27 -7.48 -26.22
C HIS A 546 -12.72 -7.07 -25.91
N HIS A 547 -12.93 -5.91 -25.26
CA HIS A 547 -14.23 -5.35 -24.88
C HIS A 547 -15.17 -6.33 -24.16
N LYS A 548 -14.63 -7.07 -23.19
CA LYS A 548 -15.32 -8.20 -22.54
C LYS A 548 -15.34 -8.07 -21.02
N LEU A 549 -16.36 -8.68 -20.41
CA LEU A 549 -16.54 -8.73 -18.96
C LEU A 549 -16.31 -10.13 -18.42
N TYR A 550 -15.61 -10.22 -17.29
CA TYR A 550 -15.35 -11.46 -16.57
C TYR A 550 -15.85 -11.30 -15.13
N PRO A 551 -16.79 -12.14 -14.65
CA PRO A 551 -17.27 -12.06 -13.27
C PRO A 551 -16.16 -12.44 -12.29
N ILE A 552 -16.13 -11.80 -11.12
CA ILE A 552 -15.24 -12.15 -10.01
C ILE A 552 -16.01 -13.00 -8.99
N ASN A 553 -15.37 -14.05 -8.48
CA ASN A 553 -15.83 -14.86 -7.35
C ASN A 553 -14.64 -15.34 -6.50
N ALA A 554 -14.91 -16.04 -5.41
CA ALA A 554 -13.88 -16.56 -4.50
C ALA A 554 -12.82 -17.48 -5.16
N THR A 555 -13.13 -18.13 -6.28
CA THR A 555 -12.16 -18.93 -7.05
C THR A 555 -11.11 -18.06 -7.72
N ASP A 556 -11.52 -16.94 -8.32
CA ASP A 556 -10.60 -15.99 -8.97
C ASP A 556 -9.68 -15.31 -7.93
N VAL A 557 -10.22 -15.07 -6.74
CA VAL A 557 -9.45 -14.59 -5.58
C VAL A 557 -8.36 -15.59 -5.19
N LEU A 558 -8.73 -16.84 -4.89
CA LEU A 558 -7.75 -17.85 -4.48
C LEU A 558 -6.75 -18.14 -5.61
N PHE A 559 -7.20 -18.17 -6.86
CA PHE A 559 -6.34 -18.32 -8.03
C PHE A 559 -5.32 -17.18 -8.13
N THR A 560 -5.71 -15.93 -7.89
CA THR A 560 -4.79 -14.78 -7.91
C THR A 560 -3.69 -14.92 -6.85
N ILE A 561 -4.07 -15.13 -5.59
CA ILE A 561 -3.12 -15.27 -4.48
C ILE A 561 -2.20 -16.49 -4.67
N TRP A 562 -2.76 -17.62 -5.13
CA TRP A 562 -1.99 -18.80 -5.47
C TRP A 562 -1.04 -18.58 -6.65
N ARG A 563 -1.46 -17.84 -7.69
CA ARG A 563 -0.65 -17.49 -8.86
C ARG A 563 0.56 -16.64 -8.47
N ILE A 564 0.38 -15.63 -7.61
CA ILE A 564 1.50 -14.80 -7.09
C ILE A 564 2.54 -15.70 -6.41
N ALA A 565 2.10 -16.59 -5.51
CA ALA A 565 2.97 -17.55 -4.83
C ALA A 565 3.62 -18.60 -5.76
N ARG A 566 2.93 -18.98 -6.85
CA ARG A 566 3.44 -19.91 -7.87
C ARG A 566 4.54 -19.29 -8.72
N LEU A 567 4.34 -18.04 -9.15
CA LEU A 567 5.27 -17.33 -10.02
C LEU A 567 6.60 -17.01 -9.32
N ARG A 568 6.57 -16.75 -8.00
CA ARG A 568 7.77 -16.41 -7.20
C ARG A 568 8.55 -15.20 -7.73
N LEU A 569 7.80 -14.19 -8.16
CA LEU A 569 8.33 -12.91 -8.62
C LEU A 569 8.35 -11.90 -7.47
N ASP A 570 8.84 -10.69 -7.73
CA ASP A 570 9.45 -9.82 -6.72
C ASP A 570 8.60 -9.58 -5.44
N PRO A 571 7.31 -9.20 -5.49
CA PRO A 571 6.49 -9.00 -4.27
C PRO A 571 5.98 -10.30 -3.62
N SER A 572 6.17 -11.47 -4.27
CA SER A 572 5.55 -12.74 -3.84
C SER A 572 6.00 -13.22 -2.46
N TRP A 573 7.11 -12.72 -1.91
CA TRP A 573 7.58 -13.05 -0.57
C TRP A 573 6.52 -12.71 0.51
N MET A 574 5.75 -11.64 0.30
CA MET A 574 4.63 -11.23 1.17
C MET A 574 3.48 -12.25 1.19
N ILE A 575 3.35 -13.10 0.18
CA ILE A 575 2.41 -14.22 0.17
C ILE A 575 3.10 -15.49 0.67
N THR A 576 4.23 -15.87 0.08
CA THR A 576 4.87 -17.17 0.33
C THR A 576 5.47 -17.32 1.72
N SER A 577 5.75 -16.21 2.42
CA SER A 577 6.26 -16.25 3.80
C SER A 577 5.18 -16.54 4.84
N PHE A 578 3.91 -16.19 4.53
CA PHE A 578 2.83 -16.16 5.52
C PHE A 578 1.65 -17.06 5.16
N ILE A 579 1.33 -17.25 3.88
CA ILE A 579 0.14 -17.96 3.39
C ILE A 579 0.49 -19.34 2.83
N ASP A 580 -0.15 -20.38 3.38
CA ASP A 580 -0.16 -21.75 2.86
C ASP A 580 -1.19 -21.85 1.73
N VAL A 581 -0.84 -21.33 0.55
CA VAL A 581 -1.75 -21.21 -0.60
C VAL A 581 -2.28 -22.56 -1.12
N ASN A 582 -1.60 -23.67 -0.83
CA ASN A 582 -2.00 -25.02 -1.28
C ASN A 582 -3.03 -25.68 -0.33
N HIS A 583 -3.10 -25.25 0.93
CA HIS A 583 -4.10 -25.70 1.90
C HIS A 583 -5.20 -24.66 2.19
N SER A 584 -5.07 -23.48 1.57
CA SER A 584 -6.15 -22.50 1.41
C SER A 584 -7.22 -23.07 0.45
N LYS A 585 -8.48 -22.64 0.55
CA LYS A 585 -9.57 -23.22 -0.25
C LYS A 585 -10.75 -22.26 -0.49
N VAL A 586 -11.58 -22.57 -1.48
CA VAL A 586 -12.88 -21.95 -1.70
C VAL A 586 -13.99 -22.74 -1.00
N LEU A 587 -14.98 -22.04 -0.47
CA LEU A 587 -16.23 -22.57 0.05
C LEU A 587 -17.41 -21.84 -0.58
N THR A 588 -18.51 -22.56 -0.78
CA THR A 588 -19.83 -21.94 -0.94
C THR A 588 -20.29 -21.29 0.38
N GLU A 589 -21.21 -20.33 0.28
CA GLU A 589 -21.86 -19.71 1.43
C GLU A 589 -22.52 -20.74 2.37
N GLN A 590 -23.08 -21.81 1.79
CA GLN A 590 -23.72 -22.88 2.56
C GLN A 590 -22.70 -23.73 3.33
N GLU A 591 -21.59 -24.12 2.70
CA GLU A 591 -20.49 -24.85 3.36
C GLU A 591 -19.87 -24.01 4.49
N PHE A 592 -19.63 -22.72 4.24
CA PHE A 592 -19.10 -21.82 5.27
C PHE A 592 -20.08 -21.61 6.42
N ASN A 593 -21.37 -21.41 6.14
CA ASN A 593 -22.39 -21.27 7.17
C ASN A 593 -22.61 -22.57 7.97
N GLN A 594 -22.32 -23.74 7.39
CA GLN A 594 -22.29 -25.02 8.12
C GLN A 594 -21.02 -25.17 8.97
N TYR A 595 -19.86 -24.73 8.48
CA TYR A 595 -18.60 -24.71 9.23
C TYR A 595 -18.71 -23.86 10.51
N LEU A 596 -19.30 -22.65 10.40
CA LEU A 596 -19.46 -21.72 11.53
C LEU A 596 -20.32 -22.27 12.69
N LYS A 597 -21.21 -23.24 12.45
CA LYS A 597 -22.02 -23.87 13.52
C LYS A 597 -21.18 -24.71 14.50
N THR A 598 -20.06 -25.26 14.02
CA THR A 598 -19.18 -26.16 14.78
C THR A 598 -17.85 -25.50 15.13
N HIS A 599 -17.50 -24.42 14.43
CA HIS A 599 -16.26 -23.66 14.62
C HIS A 599 -16.60 -22.18 14.82
N PRO A 600 -16.86 -21.72 16.06
CA PRO A 600 -17.06 -20.31 16.34
C PRO A 600 -15.82 -19.49 15.98
N MET A 601 -16.01 -18.45 15.16
CA MET A 601 -14.92 -17.61 14.64
C MET A 601 -14.92 -16.23 15.30
N ILE A 602 -13.85 -15.47 15.13
CA ILE A 602 -13.70 -14.11 15.65
C ILE A 602 -13.70 -13.14 14.47
N ALA A 603 -14.55 -12.11 14.50
CA ALA A 603 -14.44 -10.97 13.61
C ALA A 603 -14.03 -9.72 14.40
N ASN A 604 -13.01 -9.01 13.90
CA ASN A 604 -12.50 -7.76 14.45
C ASN A 604 -12.64 -6.68 13.37
N TYR A 605 -13.39 -5.61 13.66
CA TYR A 605 -13.62 -4.50 12.73
C TYR A 605 -13.97 -3.22 13.48
N MET A 606 -13.38 -2.08 13.11
CA MET A 606 -13.64 -0.76 13.70
C MET A 606 -13.64 -0.74 15.23
N GLY A 607 -12.61 -1.34 15.84
CA GLY A 607 -12.44 -1.44 17.29
C GLY A 607 -13.44 -2.36 18.02
N LYS A 608 -14.30 -3.09 17.29
CA LYS A 608 -15.27 -4.04 17.85
C LYS A 608 -14.86 -5.47 17.54
N THR A 609 -15.23 -6.38 18.44
CA THR A 609 -15.01 -7.83 18.31
C THR A 609 -16.32 -8.58 18.50
N ILE A 610 -16.61 -9.57 17.66
CA ILE A 610 -17.72 -10.51 17.88
C ILE A 610 -17.28 -11.96 17.68
N THR A 611 -17.98 -12.87 18.36
CA THR A 611 -17.98 -14.31 18.03
C THR A 611 -19.00 -14.56 16.92
N VAL A 612 -18.55 -15.13 15.81
CA VAL A 612 -19.31 -15.38 14.58
C VAL A 612 -19.73 -16.85 14.54
N THR A 613 -21.04 -17.08 14.37
CA THR A 613 -21.69 -18.40 14.31
C THR A 613 -22.54 -18.61 13.06
N SER A 614 -22.76 -17.55 12.25
CA SER A 614 -23.43 -17.63 10.96
C SER A 614 -22.94 -16.55 9.99
N LEU A 615 -23.08 -16.80 8.68
CA LEU A 615 -22.76 -15.84 7.64
C LEU A 615 -23.61 -14.57 7.76
N LYS A 616 -24.90 -14.71 8.11
CA LYS A 616 -25.80 -13.56 8.30
C LYS A 616 -25.30 -12.62 9.41
N GLN A 617 -24.88 -13.17 10.55
CA GLN A 617 -24.31 -12.40 11.65
C GLN A 617 -23.03 -11.67 11.23
N LEU A 618 -22.16 -12.34 10.47
CA LEU A 618 -20.93 -11.76 9.94
C LEU A 618 -21.21 -10.57 9.01
N LEU A 619 -22.09 -10.75 8.02
CA LEU A 619 -22.47 -9.67 7.09
C LEU A 619 -23.12 -8.47 7.80
N GLN A 620 -24.00 -8.74 8.78
CA GLN A 620 -24.62 -7.69 9.60
C GLN A 620 -23.59 -6.89 10.40
N PHE A 621 -22.55 -7.53 10.94
CA PHE A 621 -21.49 -6.86 11.69
C PHE A 621 -20.65 -5.90 10.83
N PHE A 622 -20.42 -6.26 9.57
CA PHE A 622 -19.77 -5.38 8.58
C PHE A 622 -20.75 -4.41 7.88
N GLY A 623 -22.05 -4.46 8.19
CA GLY A 623 -23.07 -3.61 7.59
C GLY A 623 -23.41 -3.93 6.13
N TYR A 624 -23.13 -5.15 5.67
CA TYR A 624 -23.36 -5.56 4.28
C TYR A 624 -24.67 -6.32 4.08
N SER A 625 -25.39 -5.98 3.01
CA SER A 625 -26.68 -6.58 2.62
C SER A 625 -26.80 -6.92 1.13
N GLY A 626 -25.72 -6.75 0.36
CA GLY A 626 -25.70 -7.06 -1.07
C GLY A 626 -25.48 -8.55 -1.37
N PRO A 627 -25.41 -8.93 -2.66
CA PRO A 627 -25.11 -10.30 -3.08
C PRO A 627 -23.68 -10.71 -2.73
N THR A 628 -23.42 -12.00 -2.59
CA THR A 628 -22.09 -12.57 -2.39
C THR A 628 -21.71 -13.50 -3.55
N ALA A 629 -20.42 -13.85 -3.66
CA ALA A 629 -19.87 -14.72 -4.69
C ALA A 629 -18.87 -15.73 -4.10
N GLY A 630 -19.34 -16.49 -3.11
CA GLY A 630 -18.54 -17.48 -2.38
C GLY A 630 -17.65 -16.88 -1.29
N VAL A 631 -16.91 -17.77 -0.63
CA VAL A 631 -16.01 -17.45 0.49
C VAL A 631 -14.64 -18.06 0.22
N VAL A 632 -13.58 -17.25 0.30
CA VAL A 632 -12.20 -17.78 0.30
C VAL A 632 -11.75 -18.01 1.73
N MET A 633 -11.10 -19.15 1.97
CA MET A 633 -10.40 -19.47 3.19
C MET A 633 -8.89 -19.42 2.93
N LEU A 634 -8.19 -18.53 3.61
CA LEU A 634 -6.73 -18.43 3.59
C LEU A 634 -6.18 -19.07 4.87
N LYS A 635 -5.29 -20.06 4.70
CA LYS A 635 -4.53 -20.65 5.79
C LYS A 635 -3.17 -19.96 5.87
N LEU A 636 -2.80 -19.52 7.07
CA LEU A 636 -1.48 -18.99 7.35
C LEU A 636 -0.60 -20.06 8.00
N TYR A 637 0.71 -20.01 7.77
CA TYR A 637 1.68 -20.86 8.46
C TYR A 637 1.71 -20.59 9.97
N LYS A 638 1.46 -19.33 10.36
CA LYS A 638 1.41 -18.82 11.73
C LYS A 638 0.42 -17.64 11.82
N PRO A 639 -0.03 -17.24 13.02
CA PRO A 639 -0.61 -15.91 13.21
C PRO A 639 0.32 -14.83 12.63
N TYR A 640 -0.26 -13.84 11.96
CA TYR A 640 0.46 -12.67 11.48
C TYR A 640 -0.45 -11.45 11.51
N ALA A 641 -0.02 -10.39 12.20
CA ALA A 641 -0.87 -9.22 12.45
C ALA A 641 -1.17 -8.41 11.18
N ALA A 642 -0.19 -8.27 10.29
CA ALA A 642 -0.26 -7.43 9.10
C ALA A 642 -0.89 -8.13 7.86
N ILE A 643 -1.51 -9.31 8.03
CA ILE A 643 -2.07 -10.06 6.90
C ILE A 643 -3.16 -9.29 6.15
N LEU A 644 -3.96 -8.50 6.86
CA LEU A 644 -4.96 -7.62 6.23
C LEU A 644 -4.32 -6.45 5.49
N ASN A 645 -3.16 -5.98 5.94
CA ASN A 645 -2.41 -4.90 5.33
C ASN A 645 -1.78 -5.37 4.00
N ILE A 646 -1.19 -6.58 3.98
CA ILE A 646 -0.69 -7.22 2.76
C ILE A 646 -1.83 -7.48 1.76
N LEU A 647 -3.00 -7.93 2.22
CA LEU A 647 -4.18 -8.15 1.37
C LEU A 647 -4.92 -6.84 0.99
N ALA A 648 -4.37 -5.70 1.38
CA ALA A 648 -4.76 -4.36 0.91
C ALA A 648 -3.79 -3.77 -0.11
N ASP A 649 -2.64 -4.41 -0.35
CA ASP A 649 -1.66 -3.88 -1.31
C ASP A 649 -2.07 -4.16 -2.76
N PRO A 650 -1.91 -3.19 -3.70
CA PRO A 650 -2.27 -3.36 -5.10
C PRO A 650 -1.58 -4.52 -5.83
N PHE A 651 -0.45 -5.06 -5.37
CA PHE A 651 0.12 -6.29 -5.95
C PHE A 651 -0.85 -7.50 -5.83
N THR A 652 -1.79 -7.46 -4.88
CA THR A 652 -2.82 -8.47 -4.65
C THR A 652 -4.11 -8.27 -5.47
N MET A 653 -4.14 -7.30 -6.38
CA MET A 653 -5.30 -6.99 -7.25
C MET A 653 -5.84 -8.23 -7.97
N ILE A 654 -7.15 -8.47 -7.88
CA ILE A 654 -7.76 -9.73 -8.30
C ILE A 654 -7.87 -9.84 -9.83
N ILE A 655 -7.26 -10.89 -10.40
CA ILE A 655 -7.31 -11.20 -11.83
C ILE A 655 -8.22 -12.43 -12.04
N PRO A 656 -9.29 -12.34 -12.88
CA PRO A 656 -10.11 -13.50 -13.16
C PRO A 656 -9.31 -14.60 -13.86
N ALA A 657 -9.37 -15.81 -13.33
CA ALA A 657 -8.70 -16.96 -13.92
C ALA A 657 -9.16 -17.16 -15.38
N LYS A 658 -10.47 -17.02 -15.62
CA LYS A 658 -11.06 -17.16 -16.96
C LYS A 658 -10.50 -16.18 -17.99
N TYR A 659 -10.08 -14.97 -17.58
CA TYR A 659 -9.46 -14.02 -18.51
C TYR A 659 -8.15 -14.56 -19.10
N LEU A 660 -7.32 -15.16 -18.26
CA LEU A 660 -6.06 -15.78 -18.69
C LEU A 660 -6.33 -17.04 -19.52
N PHE A 661 -7.26 -17.89 -19.10
CA PHE A 661 -7.60 -19.11 -19.83
C PHE A 661 -8.35 -18.89 -21.16
N ASP A 662 -8.98 -17.73 -21.37
CA ASP A 662 -9.62 -17.40 -22.66
C ASP A 662 -8.62 -16.81 -23.67
N ASN A 663 -7.60 -16.07 -23.21
CA ASN A 663 -6.74 -15.24 -24.07
C ASN A 663 -5.27 -15.68 -24.16
N VAL A 664 -4.71 -16.38 -23.16
CA VAL A 664 -3.34 -16.90 -23.22
C VAL A 664 -3.31 -18.13 -24.15
N PRO A 665 -2.56 -18.13 -25.27
CA PRO A 665 -2.64 -19.19 -26.28
C PRO A 665 -2.42 -20.60 -25.74
N GLN A 666 -1.51 -20.76 -24.79
CA GLN A 666 -1.15 -22.03 -24.16
C GLN A 666 -2.25 -22.57 -23.22
N LEU A 667 -3.16 -21.71 -22.76
CA LEU A 667 -4.26 -22.02 -21.85
C LEU A 667 -5.64 -22.07 -22.54
N LYS A 668 -5.74 -21.57 -23.78
CA LYS A 668 -7.00 -21.43 -24.51
C LYS A 668 -7.79 -22.74 -24.54
N GLY A 669 -9.06 -22.66 -24.12
CA GLY A 669 -9.99 -23.80 -24.03
C GLY A 669 -9.84 -24.68 -22.77
N LYS A 670 -8.78 -24.51 -21.96
CA LYS A 670 -8.50 -25.38 -20.80
C LYS A 670 -9.18 -24.94 -19.50
N TYR A 671 -9.95 -23.85 -19.50
CA TYR A 671 -10.56 -23.29 -18.28
C TYR A 671 -11.36 -24.32 -17.47
N LEU A 672 -12.31 -25.02 -18.11
CA LEU A 672 -13.16 -26.01 -17.42
C LEU A 672 -12.36 -27.21 -16.92
N GLN A 673 -11.29 -27.60 -17.63
CA GLN A 673 -10.40 -28.67 -17.22
C GLN A 673 -9.62 -28.27 -15.96
N ALA A 674 -9.07 -27.05 -15.94
CA ALA A 674 -8.32 -26.51 -14.81
C ALA A 674 -9.20 -26.27 -13.57
N MET A 675 -10.41 -25.74 -13.75
CA MET A 675 -11.35 -25.53 -12.63
C MET A 675 -11.85 -26.86 -12.05
N LYS A 676 -12.14 -27.88 -12.89
CA LYS A 676 -12.49 -29.22 -12.42
C LYS A 676 -11.34 -29.88 -11.67
N ALA A 677 -10.11 -29.83 -12.21
CA ALA A 677 -8.94 -30.42 -11.58
C ALA A 677 -8.61 -29.78 -10.22
N ALA A 678 -8.85 -28.48 -10.07
CA ALA A 678 -8.70 -27.78 -8.79
C ALA A 678 -9.95 -27.83 -7.89
N GLU A 679 -10.98 -28.61 -8.26
CA GLU A 679 -12.25 -28.70 -7.54
C GLU A 679 -12.85 -27.33 -7.21
N TRP A 680 -12.82 -26.42 -8.18
CA TRP A 680 -13.25 -25.01 -8.05
C TRP A 680 -12.58 -24.27 -6.88
N GLY A 681 -11.29 -24.56 -6.65
CA GLY A 681 -10.49 -23.95 -5.60
C GLY A 681 -10.49 -24.72 -4.28
N LYS A 682 -11.02 -25.95 -4.20
CA LYS A 682 -10.81 -26.84 -3.05
C LYS A 682 -9.45 -27.54 -3.08
N ASN A 683 -8.85 -27.69 -4.26
CA ASN A 683 -7.51 -28.24 -4.50
C ASN A 683 -6.68 -27.27 -5.38
N PRO A 684 -6.28 -26.09 -4.86
CA PRO A 684 -5.60 -25.07 -5.66
C PRO A 684 -4.24 -25.52 -6.24
N ALA A 685 -3.59 -26.52 -5.61
CA ALA A 685 -2.33 -27.09 -6.09
C ALA A 685 -2.44 -27.67 -7.52
N ALA A 686 -3.62 -28.11 -7.95
CA ALA A 686 -3.85 -28.64 -9.30
C ALA A 686 -3.65 -27.59 -10.42
N TRP A 687 -3.70 -26.29 -10.11
CA TRP A 687 -3.37 -25.23 -11.08
C TRP A 687 -1.90 -25.26 -11.53
N ALA A 688 -1.01 -25.95 -10.81
CA ALA A 688 0.40 -26.11 -11.19
C ALA A 688 0.62 -26.86 -12.52
N ALA A 689 -0.38 -27.61 -12.99
CA ALA A 689 -0.37 -28.24 -14.32
C ALA A 689 -0.54 -27.22 -15.48
N TYR A 690 -1.00 -26.01 -15.18
CA TYR A 690 -1.30 -24.96 -16.15
C TYR A 690 -0.39 -23.73 -15.98
N ILE A 691 -0.02 -23.40 -14.75
CA ILE A 691 0.81 -22.23 -14.40
C ILE A 691 2.21 -22.66 -13.98
N LYS A 692 3.22 -22.11 -14.67
CA LYS A 692 4.65 -22.33 -14.42
C LYS A 692 5.18 -21.29 -13.40
N PRO A 693 6.33 -21.55 -12.75
CA PRO A 693 7.04 -20.53 -11.98
C PRO A 693 7.89 -19.62 -12.88
N GLY A 694 8.20 -18.42 -12.40
CA GLY A 694 9.13 -17.46 -13.02
C GLY A 694 8.53 -16.62 -14.17
N GLU A 695 9.31 -15.65 -14.63
CA GLU A 695 8.90 -14.64 -15.62
C GLU A 695 8.56 -15.23 -17.00
N SER A 696 9.05 -16.43 -17.30
CA SER A 696 8.72 -17.14 -18.55
C SER A 696 7.29 -17.72 -18.59
N ASP A 697 6.53 -17.64 -17.50
CA ASP A 697 5.15 -18.13 -17.50
C ASP A 697 4.27 -17.33 -18.48
N PRO A 698 3.51 -18.00 -19.37
CA PRO A 698 2.68 -17.32 -20.37
C PRO A 698 1.63 -16.35 -19.80
N THR A 699 1.16 -16.55 -18.57
CA THR A 699 0.21 -15.60 -17.96
C THR A 699 0.87 -14.30 -17.52
N HIS A 700 2.13 -14.36 -17.05
CA HIS A 700 2.91 -13.17 -16.72
C HIS A 700 3.21 -12.35 -17.98
N VAL A 701 3.76 -13.02 -19.01
CA VAL A 701 4.09 -12.40 -20.30
C VAL A 701 2.87 -11.72 -20.94
N PHE A 702 1.67 -12.29 -20.74
CA PHE A 702 0.42 -11.72 -21.22
C PHE A 702 -0.07 -10.51 -20.40
N LEU A 703 -0.13 -10.62 -19.06
CA LEU A 703 -0.57 -9.51 -18.19
C LEU A 703 0.39 -8.31 -18.23
N ASN A 704 1.68 -8.53 -18.49
CA ASN A 704 2.66 -7.46 -18.72
C ASN A 704 2.33 -6.55 -19.93
N LYS A 705 1.31 -6.89 -20.74
CA LYS A 705 0.81 -6.07 -21.84
C LYS A 705 -0.68 -5.76 -21.74
N TYR A 706 -1.47 -6.76 -21.33
CA TYR A 706 -2.92 -6.76 -21.40
C TYR A 706 -3.53 -6.87 -20.00
N LEU A 707 -3.38 -5.81 -19.20
CA LEU A 707 -3.96 -5.76 -17.86
C LEU A 707 -5.49 -5.65 -17.92
N ILE A 708 -6.17 -6.37 -17.04
CA ILE A 708 -7.62 -6.32 -16.81
C ILE A 708 -7.88 -5.72 -15.43
N GLY A 709 -9.04 -5.06 -15.23
CA GLY A 709 -9.31 -4.32 -14.01
C GLY A 709 -10.78 -4.31 -13.57
N THR A 710 -11.01 -4.28 -12.26
CA THR A 710 -12.34 -4.12 -11.63
C THR A 710 -12.63 -2.69 -11.16
N GLY A 711 -11.60 -1.85 -11.08
CA GLY A 711 -11.56 -0.58 -10.36
C GLY A 711 -12.18 0.60 -11.13
N PRO A 712 -12.04 1.84 -10.62
CA PRO A 712 -12.70 3.02 -11.17
C PRO A 712 -12.24 3.42 -12.57
N TYR A 713 -11.04 3.01 -13.00
CA TYR A 713 -10.49 3.27 -14.33
C TYR A 713 -10.03 1.99 -15.03
N TYR A 714 -9.70 2.09 -16.32
CA TYR A 714 -8.94 1.09 -17.07
C TYR A 714 -7.85 1.75 -17.92
N ILE A 715 -6.79 1.02 -18.25
CA ILE A 715 -5.75 1.48 -19.18
C ILE A 715 -6.35 1.51 -20.59
N ALA A 716 -6.54 2.70 -21.15
CA ALA A 716 -7.11 2.90 -22.48
C ALA A 716 -6.04 2.97 -23.59
N GLY A 717 -4.78 3.23 -23.23
CA GLY A 717 -3.65 3.27 -24.14
C GLY A 717 -2.41 3.86 -23.49
N TYR A 718 -1.23 3.57 -24.03
CA TYR A 718 0.03 4.07 -23.48
C TYR A 718 1.14 4.11 -24.53
N LYS A 719 2.19 4.89 -24.25
CA LYS A 719 3.46 4.89 -24.98
C LYS A 719 4.59 4.77 -23.97
N ARG A 720 5.37 3.69 -24.07
CA ARG A 720 6.39 3.33 -23.07
C ARG A 720 7.38 4.46 -22.83
N GLY A 721 7.53 4.87 -21.57
CA GLY A 721 8.41 5.98 -21.17
C GLY A 721 7.94 7.37 -21.62
N SER A 722 6.69 7.52 -22.09
CA SER A 722 6.13 8.82 -22.53
C SER A 722 4.79 9.14 -21.87
N TYR A 723 3.82 8.24 -21.90
CA TYR A 723 2.52 8.47 -21.26
C TYR A 723 1.71 7.19 -21.00
N ILE A 724 0.77 7.27 -20.05
CA ILE A 724 -0.29 6.27 -19.82
C ILE A 724 -1.62 7.03 -19.74
N ILE A 725 -2.62 6.56 -20.50
CA ILE A 725 -3.97 7.12 -20.54
C ILE A 725 -4.91 6.13 -19.83
N LEU A 726 -5.53 6.60 -18.76
CA LEU A 726 -6.63 5.91 -18.09
C LEU A 726 -7.96 6.51 -18.53
N LYS A 727 -8.99 5.67 -18.68
CA LYS A 727 -10.39 6.11 -18.87
C LYS A 727 -11.28 5.52 -17.80
N ILE A 728 -12.33 6.24 -17.43
CA ILE A 728 -13.30 5.79 -16.43
C ILE A 728 -13.94 4.46 -16.83
N ASN A 729 -14.05 3.54 -15.89
CA ASN A 729 -14.59 2.20 -16.11
C ASN A 729 -16.13 2.22 -15.95
N PRO A 730 -16.93 2.12 -17.04
CA PRO A 730 -18.39 2.16 -16.95
C PRO A 730 -18.98 0.98 -16.17
N TYR A 731 -18.18 -0.08 -15.98
CA TYR A 731 -18.55 -1.30 -15.26
C TYR A 731 -18.08 -1.32 -13.79
N TYR A 732 -17.50 -0.22 -13.28
CA TYR A 732 -17.04 -0.13 -11.89
C TYR A 732 -18.18 -0.42 -10.90
N TRP A 733 -17.96 -1.41 -10.03
CA TRP A 733 -18.98 -1.96 -9.15
C TRP A 733 -19.46 -0.98 -8.08
N ASN A 734 -18.61 -0.03 -7.66
CA ASN A 734 -18.93 1.01 -6.67
C ASN A 734 -19.33 2.34 -7.32
N SER A 735 -19.81 2.33 -8.57
CA SER A 735 -20.18 3.56 -9.30
C SER A 735 -21.33 4.36 -8.67
N THR A 736 -22.04 3.81 -7.67
CA THR A 736 -22.94 4.57 -6.77
C THR A 736 -22.21 5.58 -5.89
N LEU A 737 -20.91 5.38 -5.63
CA LEU A 737 -20.03 6.36 -4.99
C LEU A 737 -19.95 7.65 -5.80
N TRP A 738 -19.90 7.56 -7.14
CA TRP A 738 -19.85 8.72 -8.01
C TRP A 738 -21.15 9.53 -7.96
N LEU A 739 -22.30 8.85 -7.95
CA LEU A 739 -23.60 9.51 -7.74
C LEU A 739 -23.63 10.28 -6.42
N LYS A 740 -23.07 9.71 -5.34
CA LYS A 740 -22.96 10.37 -4.03
C LYS A 740 -21.98 11.56 -4.01
N LEU A 741 -20.86 11.48 -4.73
CA LEU A 741 -19.80 12.51 -4.70
C LEU A 741 -20.03 13.66 -5.69
N TYR A 742 -20.61 13.37 -6.85
CA TYR A 742 -20.71 14.26 -8.01
C TYR A 742 -22.15 14.54 -8.47
N GLY A 743 -23.14 13.76 -8.02
CA GLY A 743 -24.55 13.89 -8.43
C GLY A 743 -24.92 13.16 -9.73
N TYR A 744 -23.98 12.43 -10.35
CA TYR A 744 -24.22 11.64 -11.56
C TYR A 744 -23.33 10.38 -11.59
N LYS A 745 -23.69 9.44 -12.48
CA LYS A 745 -22.86 8.31 -12.86
C LYS A 745 -22.61 8.40 -14.39
N PRO A 746 -21.35 8.40 -14.85
CA PRO A 746 -20.99 8.30 -16.27
C PRO A 746 -21.34 6.94 -16.90
#